data_AF-A0A4D6KY57-F1
#
_entry.id   AF-A0A4D6KY57-F1
#
_cell.length_a   1.000
_cell.length_b   1.000
_cell.length_c   1.000
_cell.angle_alpha   90.00
_cell.angle_beta   90.00
_cell.angle_gamma   90.00
#
_symmetry.space_group_name_H-M   'P 1'
#
loop_
_entity.id
_entity.type
_entity.pdbx_description
1 polymer ?
#
loop_
_entity_poly.entity_id
_entity_poly.type
_entity_poly.pdbx_seq_one_letter_code
_entity_poly.pdbx_strand_id
1 'polypeptide(L)'
;MYEFALLRDEGEGGGLEEPEGFLAFLVWNYPALVFLTRKPLRETRPTQQTTSNPGIILTTQNRQQVVIDNGIVSVKFSRPEGYILGMSYKGIDNILEDDNEEQDRGYLDVVWNTPGKSSNFQRIFGTNFTVIAADDNTVELSFSRTWTPSMNGSSVPMNIDIRYILRSGDSGFYAYAIFDRPEGWPAVEIDQIRIVFKLKSKFNYMAMSDERQRTMPTRRDRETGQVLAYPEAVLLTRPANPEFRGEVDDKYQYSCENRDNTVHGWVSVDSNAPVGFWVITPSNEFRNAGPIKQDLTSHVGPITLAMFVSTHYAGKEVTLSFQEGEAYKKVFGPVFAYVNSASREDGTLSLWSDAAQQQAKEERSWPYEFPKSVDFIPPSQRGIVLGRLLVKDSYFRGGRLLYADNAYVGLALPGEAGSWQIESKGYQFWTQADTKGFFLINNIVPGDYNLYAWVPGFIGDYRYNVTITIPMGGGVITLDSLVFVPPRSGPTMWEIGFPDRTAAEFNIPDPYPTLMNKLYNERHSDKFRQYGLWERYTDLYPNDDLVYTVGVSKYNKDWFFAHVSRNAGNKTYQPTTWQIIFEHPNEVVRGNYTLQVALACTNDADLQIRLNDPEANPPDFATGKIGGDSAIARHGVHGLHRLFSISVGSDRILKGRNTIYLKQARSRNPFQGVMYDYIRLERPQLTVITTPNHSQGMGTISITKKNIDRQIVQNEVENAEKRASDLELEVQKLNSIIQNQEETNTQLHNELQSQRQLIEDQELTLRTQRDQMKQDIELEMKRQMANLLGNLSFNCLGCFGHQVRPRCMGRRARPSCPDRQSRMGRSGHLGLSDSSGSSVSLVQSESLGPSESSGSSESLDPFESSNLSKSLGPSESSVLSLLSVSLNRQACPSRRPRPTCPSCWARLANPAHRTRLGTKLKCWAIEYLAQARVSRLGEKWRKVLLLSLTCRLDERFWPLGEKWSRPGEQGLLKRECQGYQFWTRADKLGHFTIANIVPGDYNLYAWIPGIFGDYKYNTTITITPGSIIQLGSLIYNPPRNGPTVWEIGIPDRSAAEFHVPNPYPNLINRLYIGKPLHNFRQYGIWKRYNELYPNEDLTYTVGVSDYSKDWFYAQVPRNIGNNTFHPTVWEIKFHLPFVMRGIYTLRLALASATRSNLMVRFNNPVARPPHFSTGVIGQDNAVARHGIHGLYWAYSIEVESNVLVEGSNIMYLRQAKCTSPFQGIMYDYIRLERPET
;
A
#
# COMPACT_ATOMS: atom_id res chain seq x y z
N MET A 1 7.73 12.57 7.98
CA MET A 1 8.54 13.45 8.84
C MET A 1 9.49 12.58 9.61
N TYR A 2 10.70 13.03 9.96
CA TYR A 2 11.61 12.28 10.83
C TYR A 2 11.91 13.07 12.11
N GLU A 3 12.21 12.30 13.17
CA GLU A 3 12.55 12.68 14.54
C GLU A 3 11.59 13.64 15.28
N PHE A 4 10.91 13.13 16.30
CA PHE A 4 11.32 13.31 17.70
C PHE A 4 10.42 12.48 18.63
N ALA A 5 11.04 11.76 19.58
CA ALA A 5 10.49 11.21 20.85
C ALA A 5 11.27 9.93 21.25
N LEU A 6 12.00 9.95 22.36
CA LEU A 6 12.41 8.76 23.14
C LEU A 6 12.97 9.21 24.51
N LEU A 7 12.92 8.30 25.50
CA LEU A 7 13.19 8.52 26.94
C LEU A 7 12.04 9.31 27.61
N ARG A 8 11.50 8.93 28.77
CA ARG A 8 11.83 7.86 29.77
C ARG A 8 10.54 7.03 30.07
N ASP A 9 10.47 5.98 30.90
CA ASP A 9 11.24 5.56 32.09
C ASP A 9 11.68 4.08 32.11
N GLU A 10 12.79 3.85 32.82
CA GLU A 10 13.15 2.58 33.41
C GLU A 10 12.81 2.63 34.92
N GLY A 11 12.35 1.51 35.48
CA GLY A 11 12.30 1.29 36.93
C GLY A 11 13.37 0.27 37.32
N GLU A 12 14.32 0.65 38.16
CA GLU A 12 15.44 -0.21 38.57
C GLU A 12 15.01 -1.38 39.47
N GLY A 13 15.76 -2.49 39.39
CA GLY A 13 15.55 -3.72 40.16
C GLY A 13 15.95 -4.94 39.33
N GLY A 14 17.20 -5.42 39.33
CA GLY A 14 18.22 -5.31 40.38
C GLY A 14 18.31 -6.67 41.08
N GLY A 15 19.12 -7.57 40.51
CA GLY A 15 19.21 -8.97 40.94
C GLY A 15 20.17 -9.21 42.11
N LEU A 16 20.12 -10.43 42.63
CA LEU A 16 21.13 -11.04 43.51
C LEU A 16 21.22 -12.54 43.19
N GLU A 17 22.26 -13.18 43.72
CA GLU A 17 22.87 -14.39 43.15
C GLU A 17 22.26 -15.73 43.61
N GLU A 18 22.71 -16.80 42.94
CA GLU A 18 22.50 -18.22 43.26
C GLU A 18 23.16 -18.62 44.61
N PRO A 19 22.74 -19.71 45.30
CA PRO A 19 23.06 -21.07 44.80
C PRO A 19 22.07 -22.21 45.09
N GLU A 20 22.25 -23.30 44.33
CA GLU A 20 21.96 -24.73 44.55
C GLU A 20 20.84 -25.18 45.54
N GLY A 21 19.94 -26.07 45.07
CA GLY A 21 19.36 -27.10 45.95
C GLY A 21 17.94 -27.64 45.65
N PHE A 22 17.87 -28.86 45.10
CA PHE A 22 16.84 -29.90 45.33
C PHE A 22 15.32 -29.56 45.46
N LEU A 23 14.56 -30.06 44.47
CA LEU A 23 13.34 -30.90 44.60
C LEU A 23 12.06 -30.41 45.34
N ALA A 24 10.91 -30.64 44.66
CA ALA A 24 9.57 -30.98 45.17
C ALA A 24 8.42 -29.93 45.14
N PHE A 25 7.21 -30.45 45.37
CA PHE A 25 5.88 -29.92 45.01
C PHE A 25 5.21 -29.00 46.08
N LEU A 26 4.22 -28.21 45.63
CA LEU A 26 2.98 -27.77 46.34
C LEU A 26 3.02 -26.69 47.48
N VAL A 27 2.56 -25.49 47.11
CA VAL A 27 1.37 -24.77 47.66
C VAL A 27 1.34 -24.18 49.11
N TRP A 28 1.09 -22.86 49.12
CA TRP A 28 0.31 -22.01 50.08
C TRP A 28 0.95 -21.19 51.24
N ASN A 29 0.60 -19.88 51.20
CA ASN A 29 0.18 -18.96 52.28
C ASN A 29 1.14 -18.05 53.11
N TYR A 30 0.63 -16.82 53.30
CA TYR A 30 0.95 -15.68 54.20
C TYR A 30 0.69 -16.00 55.71
N PRO A 31 0.87 -15.08 56.73
CA PRO A 31 1.13 -13.62 56.72
C PRO A 31 2.11 -13.01 57.78
N ALA A 32 2.29 -11.67 57.72
CA ALA A 32 2.55 -10.72 58.84
C ALA A 32 3.93 -10.77 59.56
N LEU A 33 4.46 -9.75 60.27
CA LEU A 33 4.03 -8.37 60.68
C LEU A 33 5.33 -7.46 60.64
N VAL A 34 5.51 -6.18 61.04
CA VAL A 34 4.91 -5.20 61.98
C VAL A 34 5.11 -3.74 61.46
N PHE A 35 4.44 -2.77 62.09
CA PHE A 35 4.45 -1.31 61.88
C PHE A 35 5.72 -0.56 62.33
N LEU A 36 5.94 0.66 61.79
CA LEU A 36 5.86 1.89 62.60
C LEU A 36 5.53 3.16 61.77
N THR A 37 5.04 4.21 62.44
CA THR A 37 4.21 5.29 61.85
C THR A 37 4.94 6.60 61.52
N ARG A 38 4.41 7.38 60.57
CA ARG A 38 4.23 8.85 60.71
C ARG A 38 3.15 9.43 59.77
N LYS A 39 2.81 10.71 59.97
CA LYS A 39 1.55 11.36 59.53
C LYS A 39 1.67 12.18 58.22
N PRO A 40 0.55 12.41 57.50
CA PRO A 40 0.54 13.15 56.24
C PRO A 40 0.63 14.67 56.41
N LEU A 41 1.11 15.35 55.37
CA LEU A 41 1.03 16.80 55.19
C LEU A 41 0.21 17.13 53.93
N ARG A 42 -0.49 18.28 53.98
CA ARG A 42 -1.46 18.71 52.95
C ARG A 42 -0.79 19.09 51.63
N GLU A 43 -1.30 18.55 50.53
CA GLU A 43 -1.20 19.23 49.24
C GLU A 43 -2.26 20.33 49.11
N THR A 44 -1.87 21.48 48.58
CA THR A 44 -2.79 22.56 48.16
C THR A 44 -3.16 22.38 46.70
N ARG A 45 -4.41 22.01 46.43
CA ARG A 45 -4.94 21.82 45.06
C ARG A 45 -4.85 23.09 44.21
N PRO A 46 -4.30 23.02 42.98
CA PRO A 46 -4.75 23.85 41.87
C PRO A 46 -6.15 23.41 41.45
N THR A 47 -7.04 24.36 41.11
CA THR A 47 -8.45 24.04 40.84
C THR A 47 -8.67 23.58 39.40
N GLN A 48 -8.45 22.29 39.12
CA GLN A 48 -9.04 21.68 37.92
C GLN A 48 -10.57 21.71 38.03
N GLN A 49 -11.24 22.38 37.09
CA GLN A 49 -12.66 22.15 36.85
C GLN A 49 -12.81 20.80 36.15
N THR A 50 -13.27 19.79 36.89
CA THR A 50 -13.69 18.52 36.30
C THR A 50 -14.95 18.72 35.47
N THR A 51 -14.80 19.00 34.18
CA THR A 51 -15.89 18.82 33.21
C THR A 51 -16.21 17.33 33.17
N SER A 52 -17.34 16.95 33.75
CA SER A 52 -17.90 15.60 33.58
C SER A 52 -18.05 15.32 32.09
N ASN A 53 -17.43 14.25 31.59
CA ASN A 53 -17.64 13.80 30.22
C ASN A 53 -19.14 13.50 30.07
N PRO A 54 -19.90 14.23 29.21
CA PRO A 54 -21.33 14.02 29.11
C PRO A 54 -21.62 12.64 28.51
N GLY A 55 -22.47 11.86 29.18
CA GLY A 55 -23.02 10.63 28.60
C GLY A 55 -23.83 10.94 27.34
N ILE A 56 -23.94 9.97 26.44
CA ILE A 56 -24.57 10.20 25.11
C ILE A 56 -26.00 10.73 25.26
N ILE A 57 -26.26 11.90 24.69
CA ILE A 57 -27.55 12.58 24.76
C ILE A 57 -28.43 12.11 23.60
N LEU A 58 -29.44 11.30 23.91
CA LEU A 58 -30.45 10.84 22.95
C LEU A 58 -31.73 11.69 23.05
N THR A 59 -31.97 12.54 22.05
CA THR A 59 -33.15 13.43 21.98
C THR A 59 -34.23 12.87 21.05
N THR A 60 -35.33 12.39 21.63
CA THR A 60 -36.49 11.77 20.93
C THR A 60 -37.79 12.56 21.09
N GLN A 61 -37.72 13.82 21.57
CA GLN A 61 -38.89 14.65 21.89
C GLN A 61 -39.70 15.08 20.66
N ASN A 62 -39.01 15.39 19.56
CA ASN A 62 -39.67 15.60 18.26
C ASN A 62 -40.13 14.24 17.70
N ARG A 63 -41.31 14.21 17.07
CA ARG A 63 -41.85 13.00 16.45
C ARG A 63 -41.29 12.72 15.05
N GLN A 64 -40.79 13.75 14.36
CA GLN A 64 -40.27 13.68 12.98
C GLN A 64 -38.76 13.51 12.87
N GLN A 65 -38.01 13.72 13.97
CA GLN A 65 -36.55 13.54 14.00
C GLN A 65 -36.11 12.91 15.33
N VAL A 66 -34.95 12.28 15.32
CA VAL A 66 -34.18 11.89 16.51
C VAL A 66 -32.75 12.39 16.37
N VAL A 67 -32.16 12.85 17.47
CA VAL A 67 -30.76 13.31 17.52
C VAL A 67 -30.01 12.47 18.54
N ILE A 68 -28.80 12.03 18.18
CA ILE A 68 -27.84 11.45 19.11
C ILE A 68 -26.63 12.37 19.16
N ASP A 69 -26.13 12.70 20.35
CA ASP A 69 -24.95 13.56 20.56
C ASP A 69 -23.99 12.89 21.56
N ASN A 70 -22.70 12.77 21.23
CA ASN A 70 -21.68 12.19 22.12
C ASN A 70 -20.64 13.22 22.62
N GLY A 71 -20.90 14.52 22.47
CA GLY A 71 -19.98 15.60 22.81
C GLY A 71 -18.89 15.87 21.77
N ILE A 72 -18.76 15.04 20.74
CA ILE A 72 -17.80 15.19 19.63
C ILE A 72 -18.55 15.43 18.31
N VAL A 73 -19.55 14.59 18.05
CA VAL A 73 -20.47 14.65 16.92
C VAL A 73 -21.91 14.62 17.42
N SER A 74 -22.81 15.32 16.71
CA SER A 74 -24.24 15.08 16.84
C SER A 74 -24.86 14.76 15.48
N VAL A 75 -25.63 13.66 15.43
CA VAL A 75 -26.21 13.13 14.19
C VAL A 75 -27.72 13.18 14.29
N LYS A 76 -28.36 13.80 13.29
CA LYS A 76 -29.82 13.95 13.20
C LYS A 76 -30.37 12.98 12.15
N PHE A 77 -31.35 12.18 12.55
CA PHE A 77 -32.07 11.27 11.67
C PHE A 77 -33.55 11.64 11.58
N SER A 78 -34.20 11.40 10.43
CA SER A 78 -35.66 11.46 10.31
C SER A 78 -36.32 10.27 11.01
N ARG A 79 -37.60 10.41 11.38
CA ARG A 79 -38.32 9.44 12.19
C ARG A 79 -39.77 9.31 11.70
N PRO A 80 -40.24 8.11 11.31
CA PRO A 80 -39.56 6.81 11.40
C PRO A 80 -38.59 6.45 10.26
N GLU A 81 -38.29 7.36 9.33
CA GLU A 81 -37.68 7.00 8.04
C GLU A 81 -36.18 6.65 8.10
N GLY A 82 -35.40 7.21 9.02
CA GLY A 82 -33.98 6.86 9.19
C GLY A 82 -33.01 7.49 8.17
N TYR A 83 -33.45 8.51 7.42
CA TYR A 83 -32.55 9.34 6.60
C TYR A 83 -31.69 10.23 7.51
N ILE A 84 -30.44 10.47 7.13
CA ILE A 84 -29.48 11.27 7.89
C ILE A 84 -29.62 12.73 7.43
N LEU A 85 -30.32 13.53 8.24
CA LEU A 85 -30.75 14.89 7.91
C LEU A 85 -29.64 15.94 8.05
N GLY A 86 -28.63 15.63 8.86
CA GLY A 86 -27.47 16.50 9.12
C GLY A 86 -26.57 15.90 10.19
N MET A 87 -25.31 16.34 10.20
CA MET A 87 -24.30 15.93 11.17
C MET A 87 -23.45 17.14 11.57
N SER A 88 -23.42 17.43 12.87
CA SER A 88 -22.62 18.51 13.45
C SER A 88 -21.28 17.98 13.99
N TYR A 89 -20.25 18.82 13.98
CA TYR A 89 -18.90 18.45 14.43
C TYR A 89 -18.10 19.68 14.85
N LYS A 90 -17.57 19.70 16.09
CA LYS A 90 -16.69 20.77 16.64
C LYS A 90 -17.08 22.21 16.26
N GLY A 91 -18.35 22.58 16.47
CA GLY A 91 -18.85 23.93 16.18
C GLY A 91 -19.22 24.21 14.71
N ILE A 92 -19.23 23.19 13.85
CA ILE A 92 -19.87 23.23 12.54
C ILE A 92 -21.27 22.63 12.68
N ASP A 93 -22.31 23.44 12.40
CA ASP A 93 -23.72 23.04 12.57
C ASP A 93 -24.13 21.84 11.70
N ASN A 94 -23.62 21.78 10.46
CA ASN A 94 -23.89 20.70 9.52
C ASN A 94 -22.74 20.51 8.50
N ILE A 95 -22.38 19.26 8.21
CA ILE A 95 -21.42 18.87 7.15
C ILE A 95 -22.08 18.25 5.91
N LEU A 96 -23.33 17.80 6.00
CA LEU A 96 -24.10 17.26 4.87
C LEU A 96 -24.72 18.39 4.03
N GLU A 97 -24.94 18.16 2.74
CA GLU A 97 -25.53 19.21 1.89
C GLU A 97 -27.01 19.42 2.20
N ASP A 98 -27.36 20.63 2.65
CA ASP A 98 -28.71 20.99 3.12
C ASP A 98 -29.55 21.79 2.11
N ASP A 99 -28.94 22.22 0.99
CA ASP A 99 -29.66 22.60 -0.23
C ASP A 99 -30.42 21.40 -0.85
N ASN A 100 -30.01 20.16 -0.52
CA ASN A 100 -30.73 18.94 -0.90
C ASN A 100 -31.95 18.70 0.00
N GLU A 101 -32.97 18.03 -0.56
CA GLU A 101 -34.11 17.48 0.18
C GLU A 101 -33.64 16.59 1.35
N GLU A 102 -34.43 16.50 2.42
CA GLU A 102 -34.09 15.76 3.64
C GLU A 102 -33.73 14.28 3.38
N GLN A 103 -34.48 13.62 2.49
CA GLN A 103 -34.23 12.25 2.03
C GLN A 103 -32.99 12.06 1.15
N ASP A 104 -32.30 13.13 0.74
CA ASP A 104 -31.24 13.08 -0.28
C ASP A 104 -29.84 13.48 0.25
N ARG A 105 -29.66 13.50 1.57
CA ARG A 105 -28.43 13.94 2.25
C ARG A 105 -27.53 12.78 2.66
N GLY A 106 -28.04 11.90 3.53
CA GLY A 106 -27.45 10.59 3.81
C GLY A 106 -28.54 9.52 3.87
N TYR A 107 -28.38 8.42 3.13
CA TYR A 107 -29.42 7.41 2.98
C TYR A 107 -28.87 6.04 2.55
N LEU A 108 -29.60 4.98 2.85
CA LEU A 108 -29.44 3.66 2.23
C LEU A 108 -30.25 3.64 0.91
N ASP A 109 -29.67 3.14 -0.18
CA ASP A 109 -30.41 2.86 -1.41
C ASP A 109 -30.16 1.45 -1.96
N VAL A 110 -31.12 1.02 -2.78
CA VAL A 110 -31.06 -0.20 -3.58
C VAL A 110 -31.42 0.09 -5.03
N VAL A 111 -30.86 -0.69 -5.95
CA VAL A 111 -31.29 -0.77 -7.35
C VAL A 111 -31.77 -2.19 -7.61
N TRP A 112 -33.01 -2.37 -8.03
CA TRP A 112 -33.68 -3.68 -8.05
C TRP A 112 -34.74 -3.81 -9.16
N ASN A 113 -35.05 -5.04 -9.57
CA ASN A 113 -36.15 -5.34 -10.50
C ASN A 113 -36.84 -6.66 -10.19
N THR A 114 -38.10 -6.79 -10.61
CA THR A 114 -38.68 -8.11 -10.91
C THR A 114 -37.86 -8.76 -12.03
N PRO A 115 -37.60 -10.08 -12.01
CA PRO A 115 -36.82 -10.72 -13.06
C PRO A 115 -37.32 -10.41 -14.48
N GLY A 116 -36.40 -10.12 -15.40
CA GLY A 116 -36.72 -9.72 -16.77
C GLY A 116 -37.39 -8.34 -16.94
N LYS A 117 -37.32 -7.45 -15.94
CA LYS A 117 -37.74 -6.04 -16.01
C LYS A 117 -36.55 -5.09 -15.82
N SER A 118 -36.72 -3.83 -16.20
CA SER A 118 -35.71 -2.78 -15.99
C SER A 118 -35.50 -2.48 -14.50
N SER A 119 -34.26 -2.21 -14.11
CA SER A 119 -33.86 -1.88 -12.73
C SER A 119 -34.39 -0.52 -12.27
N ASN A 120 -35.06 -0.50 -11.12
CA ASN A 120 -35.60 0.67 -10.44
C ASN A 120 -34.69 1.09 -9.29
N PHE A 121 -34.42 2.38 -9.16
CA PHE A 121 -33.74 2.96 -7.99
C PHE A 121 -34.75 3.22 -6.86
N GLN A 122 -34.40 2.82 -5.63
CA GLN A 122 -35.20 3.08 -4.44
C GLN A 122 -34.29 3.50 -3.26
N ARG A 123 -34.52 4.70 -2.71
CA ARG A 123 -34.05 5.02 -1.34
C ARG A 123 -34.88 4.23 -0.33
N ILE A 124 -34.22 3.59 0.63
CA ILE A 124 -34.88 2.82 1.69
C ILE A 124 -35.20 3.75 2.86
N PHE A 125 -36.38 3.55 3.46
CA PHE A 125 -36.82 4.22 4.67
C PHE A 125 -37.49 3.24 5.63
N GLY A 126 -37.36 3.48 6.93
CA GLY A 126 -38.13 2.80 7.97
C GLY A 126 -39.59 3.27 8.01
N THR A 127 -40.48 2.40 8.47
CA THR A 127 -41.85 2.75 8.88
C THR A 127 -42.07 2.59 10.39
N ASN A 128 -41.10 1.99 11.09
CA ASN A 128 -41.03 1.87 12.54
C ASN A 128 -39.66 2.35 13.05
N PHE A 129 -39.63 2.92 14.26
CA PHE A 129 -38.42 3.41 14.91
C PHE A 129 -38.30 2.85 16.33
N THR A 130 -37.16 2.24 16.64
CA THR A 130 -36.88 1.65 17.95
C THR A 130 -35.51 2.10 18.47
N VAL A 131 -35.43 2.48 19.74
CA VAL A 131 -34.15 2.61 20.47
C VAL A 131 -33.80 1.22 20.99
N ILE A 132 -32.72 0.64 20.49
CA ILE A 132 -32.30 -0.74 20.81
C ILE A 132 -31.42 -0.76 22.06
N ALA A 133 -30.52 0.22 22.18
CA ALA A 133 -29.73 0.48 23.38
C ALA A 133 -29.56 1.98 23.56
N ALA A 134 -29.48 2.43 24.82
CA ALA A 134 -29.11 3.78 25.20
C ALA A 134 -28.53 3.78 26.62
N ASP A 135 -27.22 3.92 26.72
CA ASP A 135 -26.48 4.13 27.96
C ASP A 135 -25.36 5.18 27.76
N ASP A 136 -24.67 5.56 28.83
CA ASP A 136 -23.64 6.60 28.83
C ASP A 136 -22.51 6.37 27.79
N ASN A 137 -22.32 5.12 27.34
CA ASN A 137 -21.23 4.69 26.46
C ASN A 137 -21.70 4.37 25.03
N THR A 138 -22.97 4.02 24.82
CA THR A 138 -23.48 3.59 23.50
C THR A 138 -24.99 3.84 23.33
N VAL A 139 -25.38 4.32 22.14
CA VAL A 139 -26.76 4.35 21.66
C VAL A 139 -26.84 3.58 20.34
N GLU A 140 -27.80 2.66 20.22
CA GLU A 140 -28.15 1.97 18.97
C GLU A 140 -29.61 2.28 18.60
N LEU A 141 -29.83 2.73 17.37
CA LEU A 141 -31.14 3.01 16.79
C LEU A 141 -31.46 2.04 15.65
N SER A 142 -32.74 1.65 15.55
CA SER A 142 -33.33 0.86 14.47
C SER A 142 -34.39 1.68 13.74
N PHE A 143 -34.32 1.64 12.41
CA PHE A 143 -35.30 2.22 11.49
C PHE A 143 -35.72 1.11 10.51
N SER A 144 -36.83 0.45 10.82
CA SER A 144 -37.23 -0.82 10.20
C SER A 144 -38.52 -0.70 9.39
N ARG A 145 -38.60 -1.47 8.30
CA ARG A 145 -39.76 -1.54 7.39
C ARG A 145 -40.04 -2.98 7.02
N THR A 146 -41.21 -3.47 7.41
CA THR A 146 -41.77 -4.73 6.91
C THR A 146 -42.35 -4.52 5.51
N TRP A 147 -42.03 -5.39 4.56
CA TRP A 147 -42.69 -5.37 3.24
C TRP A 147 -44.02 -6.14 3.31
N THR A 148 -45.00 -5.70 2.51
CA THR A 148 -46.34 -6.31 2.45
C THR A 148 -46.82 -6.41 0.99
N PRO A 149 -47.75 -7.31 0.64
CA PRO A 149 -48.17 -7.51 -0.76
C PRO A 149 -48.72 -6.26 -1.48
N SER A 150 -49.24 -5.27 -0.74
CA SER A 150 -49.65 -3.96 -1.30
C SER A 150 -48.48 -3.09 -1.77
N MET A 151 -47.25 -3.45 -1.42
CA MET A 151 -46.00 -2.80 -1.84
C MET A 151 -45.34 -3.50 -3.04
N ASN A 152 -46.01 -4.49 -3.65
CA ASN A 152 -45.52 -5.18 -4.84
C ASN A 152 -45.34 -4.20 -6.01
N GLY A 153 -44.25 -4.35 -6.76
CA GLY A 153 -43.85 -3.45 -7.86
C GLY A 153 -43.39 -2.04 -7.42
N SER A 154 -43.82 -1.53 -6.28
CA SER A 154 -43.47 -0.20 -5.76
C SER A 154 -42.36 -0.20 -4.69
N SER A 155 -41.98 -1.35 -4.17
CA SER A 155 -40.83 -1.51 -3.27
C SER A 155 -40.22 -2.90 -3.33
N VAL A 156 -38.91 -2.97 -3.12
CA VAL A 156 -38.17 -4.25 -3.02
C VAL A 156 -38.83 -5.18 -1.99
N PRO A 157 -39.15 -6.44 -2.34
CA PRO A 157 -39.76 -7.43 -1.44
C PRO A 157 -38.73 -7.98 -0.44
N MET A 158 -38.32 -7.12 0.49
CA MET A 158 -37.48 -7.45 1.65
C MET A 158 -37.91 -6.62 2.87
N ASN A 159 -37.93 -7.27 4.03
CA ASN A 159 -37.83 -6.60 5.33
C ASN A 159 -36.44 -5.95 5.39
N ILE A 160 -36.37 -4.68 5.79
CA ILE A 160 -35.09 -3.99 5.97
C ILE A 160 -35.10 -3.26 7.30
N ASP A 161 -34.00 -3.38 8.04
CA ASP A 161 -33.75 -2.68 9.30
C ASP A 161 -32.42 -1.92 9.20
N ILE A 162 -32.50 -0.59 9.09
CA ILE A 162 -31.33 0.30 9.06
C ILE A 162 -30.93 0.57 10.50
N ARG A 163 -29.66 0.30 10.83
CA ARG A 163 -29.12 0.38 12.17
C ARG A 163 -27.98 1.40 12.24
N TYR A 164 -28.05 2.30 13.21
CA TYR A 164 -27.00 3.28 13.48
C TYR A 164 -26.54 3.17 14.93
N ILE A 165 -25.23 3.22 15.16
CA ILE A 165 -24.63 3.17 16.50
C ILE A 165 -23.74 4.40 16.70
N LEU A 166 -23.98 5.12 17.80
CA LEU A 166 -23.08 6.16 18.32
C LEU A 166 -22.46 5.69 19.63
N ARG A 167 -21.16 5.97 19.84
CA ARG A 167 -20.40 5.55 21.02
C ARG A 167 -19.70 6.74 21.67
N SER A 168 -19.50 6.71 22.98
CA SER A 168 -18.78 7.76 23.69
C SER A 168 -17.30 7.74 23.31
N GLY A 169 -16.72 8.91 23.01
CA GLY A 169 -15.32 9.05 22.59
C GLY A 169 -15.03 8.80 21.09
N ASP A 170 -15.90 8.12 20.35
CA ASP A 170 -15.70 7.88 18.91
C ASP A 170 -16.09 9.13 18.08
N SER A 171 -15.19 9.60 17.21
CA SER A 171 -15.40 10.80 16.37
C SER A 171 -16.15 10.44 15.06
N GLY A 172 -17.33 9.85 15.18
CA GLY A 172 -18.11 9.33 14.06
C GLY A 172 -19.28 8.45 14.49
N PHE A 173 -19.94 7.79 13.54
CA PHE A 173 -21.01 6.82 13.81
C PHE A 173 -20.88 5.57 12.93
N TYR A 174 -21.32 4.42 13.44
CA TYR A 174 -21.35 3.17 12.69
C TYR A 174 -22.73 2.99 12.05
N ALA A 175 -22.78 2.45 10.83
CA ALA A 175 -24.00 2.18 10.09
C ALA A 175 -23.98 0.78 9.50
N TYR A 176 -25.09 0.03 9.66
CA TYR A 176 -25.31 -1.27 9.06
C TYR A 176 -26.77 -1.46 8.66
N ALA A 177 -27.05 -2.47 7.84
CA ALA A 177 -28.40 -2.83 7.46
C ALA A 177 -28.61 -4.34 7.53
N ILE A 178 -29.75 -4.76 8.08
CA ILE A 178 -30.21 -6.14 8.05
C ILE A 178 -31.22 -6.26 6.92
N PHE A 179 -30.98 -7.16 5.98
CA PHE A 179 -31.91 -7.51 4.91
C PHE A 179 -32.46 -8.90 5.20
N ASP A 180 -33.78 -9.01 5.28
CA ASP A 180 -34.52 -10.21 5.69
C ASP A 180 -35.66 -10.48 4.71
N ARG A 181 -35.83 -11.75 4.33
CA ARG A 181 -36.81 -12.20 3.34
C ARG A 181 -37.37 -13.55 3.76
N PRO A 182 -38.59 -13.58 4.32
CA PRO A 182 -39.30 -14.82 4.61
C PRO A 182 -39.61 -15.65 3.36
N GLU A 183 -40.02 -16.90 3.59
CA GLU A 183 -40.58 -17.75 2.54
C GLU A 183 -41.87 -17.18 1.93
N GLY A 184 -42.21 -17.65 0.72
CA GLY A 184 -43.47 -17.32 0.03
C GLY A 184 -43.55 -15.93 -0.63
N TRP A 185 -42.46 -15.15 -0.65
CA TRP A 185 -42.44 -13.81 -1.24
C TRP A 185 -42.06 -13.80 -2.74
N PRO A 186 -42.38 -12.74 -3.52
CA PRO A 186 -42.14 -12.68 -4.97
C PRO A 186 -40.66 -12.63 -5.39
N ALA A 187 -40.33 -13.20 -6.55
CA ALA A 187 -38.97 -13.18 -7.12
C ALA A 187 -38.43 -11.76 -7.32
N VAL A 188 -37.13 -11.55 -7.06
CA VAL A 188 -36.47 -10.24 -7.19
C VAL A 188 -35.00 -10.34 -7.53
N GLU A 189 -34.53 -9.45 -8.40
CA GLU A 189 -33.13 -9.16 -8.67
C GLU A 189 -32.73 -7.86 -7.95
N ILE A 190 -31.60 -7.84 -7.24
CA ILE A 190 -31.01 -6.63 -6.64
C ILE A 190 -29.63 -6.41 -7.26
N ASP A 191 -29.50 -5.34 -8.04
CA ASP A 191 -28.29 -4.98 -8.77
C ASP A 191 -27.32 -4.14 -7.93
N GLN A 192 -27.81 -3.36 -6.96
CA GLN A 192 -26.98 -2.52 -6.09
C GLN A 192 -27.59 -2.42 -4.69
N ILE A 193 -26.72 -2.38 -3.67
CA ILE A 193 -27.04 -1.97 -2.29
C ILE A 193 -25.89 -1.07 -1.82
N ARG A 194 -26.19 0.11 -1.28
CA ARG A 194 -25.18 1.04 -0.74
C ARG A 194 -25.73 2.05 0.25
N ILE A 195 -24.86 2.58 1.11
CA ILE A 195 -25.11 3.84 1.83
C ILE A 195 -24.46 4.99 1.05
N VAL A 196 -25.15 6.12 0.94
CA VAL A 196 -24.72 7.34 0.25
C VAL A 196 -24.61 8.47 1.27
N PHE A 197 -23.54 9.25 1.18
CA PHE A 197 -23.36 10.51 1.90
C PHE A 197 -23.07 11.63 0.89
N LYS A 198 -23.83 12.72 0.94
CA LYS A 198 -23.61 13.94 0.15
C LYS A 198 -23.21 15.07 1.08
N LEU A 199 -21.96 15.49 0.98
CA LEU A 199 -21.36 16.49 1.84
C LEU A 199 -21.59 17.90 1.25
N LYS A 200 -21.45 18.93 2.08
CA LYS A 200 -21.49 20.32 1.60
C LYS A 200 -20.42 20.57 0.53
N SER A 201 -20.75 21.37 -0.48
CA SER A 201 -19.85 21.84 -1.54
C SER A 201 -18.46 22.37 -1.11
N LYS A 202 -18.29 22.79 0.16
CA LYS A 202 -16.98 23.13 0.76
C LYS A 202 -15.99 21.95 0.85
N PHE A 203 -16.47 20.71 0.79
CA PHE A 203 -15.64 19.50 0.71
C PHE A 203 -15.18 19.34 -0.74
N ASN A 204 -13.95 19.73 -1.03
CA ASN A 204 -13.46 19.92 -2.40
C ASN A 204 -12.16 19.17 -2.71
N TYR A 205 -11.57 18.50 -1.72
CA TYR A 205 -10.43 17.60 -1.90
C TYR A 205 -10.87 16.17 -1.57
N MET A 206 -10.66 15.23 -2.49
CA MET A 206 -11.05 13.83 -2.37
C MET A 206 -9.80 12.97 -2.17
N ALA A 207 -9.89 11.94 -1.32
CA ALA A 207 -8.79 10.98 -1.11
C ALA A 207 -9.32 9.55 -0.89
N MET A 208 -8.59 8.58 -1.48
CA MET A 208 -8.93 7.14 -1.46
C MET A 208 -7.69 6.25 -1.31
N SER A 209 -6.50 6.79 -1.58
CA SER A 209 -5.20 6.20 -1.22
C SER A 209 -4.16 7.32 -1.11
N ASP A 210 -2.95 7.02 -0.65
CA ASP A 210 -1.83 7.97 -0.67
C ASP A 210 -1.56 8.50 -2.09
N GLU A 211 -1.83 7.68 -3.11
CA GLU A 211 -1.62 7.93 -4.53
C GLU A 211 -2.80 8.62 -5.22
N ARG A 212 -4.03 8.30 -4.80
CA ARG A 212 -5.27 8.68 -5.47
C ARG A 212 -6.05 9.68 -4.61
N GLN A 213 -5.50 10.90 -4.58
CA GLN A 213 -6.07 12.04 -3.87
C GLN A 213 -5.83 13.36 -4.63
N ARG A 214 -6.84 14.23 -4.72
CA ARG A 214 -6.75 15.56 -5.36
C ARG A 214 -7.86 16.52 -4.96
N THR A 215 -7.64 17.82 -5.18
CA THR A 215 -8.74 18.78 -5.37
C THR A 215 -9.55 18.34 -6.59
N MET A 216 -10.88 18.35 -6.46
CA MET A 216 -11.81 17.87 -7.48
C MET A 216 -12.54 19.02 -8.18
N PRO A 217 -12.99 18.81 -9.44
CA PRO A 217 -13.92 19.73 -10.09
C PRO A 217 -15.26 19.74 -9.35
N THR A 218 -15.98 20.85 -9.44
CA THR A 218 -17.30 21.01 -8.80
C THR A 218 -18.39 20.31 -9.61
N ARG A 219 -19.55 20.10 -8.96
CA ARG A 219 -20.79 19.67 -9.63
C ARG A 219 -21.12 20.56 -10.84
N ARG A 220 -20.99 21.88 -10.70
CA ARG A 220 -21.29 22.87 -11.74
C ARG A 220 -20.34 22.78 -12.94
N ASP A 221 -19.08 22.40 -12.70
CA ASP A 221 -18.08 22.21 -13.76
C ASP A 221 -18.44 21.02 -14.66
N ARG A 222 -19.05 19.97 -14.08
CA ARG A 222 -19.64 18.86 -14.85
C ARG A 222 -20.93 19.27 -15.56
N GLU A 223 -21.85 19.92 -14.84
CA GLU A 223 -23.15 20.35 -15.39
C GLU A 223 -23.04 21.35 -16.55
N THR A 224 -21.92 22.08 -16.64
CA THR A 224 -21.60 23.02 -17.74
C THR A 224 -20.51 22.52 -18.70
N GLY A 225 -20.04 21.28 -18.50
CA GLY A 225 -19.09 20.58 -19.36
C GLY A 225 -19.74 19.91 -20.57
N GLN A 226 -18.96 19.11 -21.30
CA GLN A 226 -19.42 18.35 -22.46
C GLN A 226 -19.50 16.86 -22.10
N VAL A 227 -20.72 16.29 -22.10
CA VAL A 227 -20.92 14.84 -22.00
C VAL A 227 -20.31 14.15 -23.22
N LEU A 228 -19.64 13.02 -22.98
CA LEU A 228 -18.97 12.22 -24.01
C LEU A 228 -19.80 10.99 -24.39
N ALA A 229 -19.21 9.79 -24.49
CA ALA A 229 -19.91 8.61 -25.00
C ALA A 229 -21.01 8.06 -24.06
N TYR A 230 -21.03 8.46 -22.79
CA TYR A 230 -22.05 8.12 -21.80
C TYR A 230 -22.11 9.19 -20.69
N PRO A 231 -23.22 9.31 -19.92
CA PRO A 231 -23.49 10.46 -19.05
C PRO A 231 -22.47 10.70 -17.93
N GLU A 232 -21.78 9.67 -17.45
CA GLU A 232 -20.79 9.82 -16.39
C GLU A 232 -19.43 10.36 -16.86
N ALA A 233 -19.11 10.30 -18.15
CA ALA A 233 -17.88 10.85 -18.70
C ALA A 233 -18.10 12.28 -19.22
N VAL A 234 -17.50 13.26 -18.54
CA VAL A 234 -17.67 14.69 -18.88
C VAL A 234 -16.33 15.39 -19.08
N LEU A 235 -16.15 15.99 -20.25
CA LEU A 235 -15.03 16.88 -20.57
C LEU A 235 -15.26 18.27 -19.97
N LEU A 236 -14.29 18.76 -19.18
CA LEU A 236 -14.37 20.02 -18.47
C LEU A 236 -13.90 21.19 -19.36
N THR A 237 -14.85 21.84 -20.02
CA THR A 237 -14.59 22.88 -21.04
C THR A 237 -14.35 24.28 -20.46
N ARG A 238 -15.02 24.62 -19.36
CA ARG A 238 -14.96 25.91 -18.64
C ARG A 238 -15.04 25.76 -17.11
N PRO A 239 -14.22 24.91 -16.47
CA PRO A 239 -14.27 24.71 -15.02
C PRO A 239 -13.87 25.96 -14.24
N ALA A 240 -14.44 26.12 -13.04
CA ALA A 240 -14.16 27.22 -12.11
C ALA A 240 -12.69 27.26 -11.65
N ASN A 241 -12.03 26.10 -11.55
CA ASN A 241 -10.58 26.00 -11.47
C ASN A 241 -10.01 25.72 -12.88
N PRO A 242 -9.28 26.67 -13.51
CA PRO A 242 -8.72 26.50 -14.85
C PRO A 242 -7.78 25.30 -15.01
N GLU A 243 -7.18 24.77 -13.93
CA GLU A 243 -6.32 23.60 -14.02
C GLU A 243 -7.08 22.33 -14.46
N PHE A 244 -8.38 22.20 -14.21
CA PHE A 244 -9.13 21.03 -14.69
C PHE A 244 -9.53 21.13 -16.17
N ARG A 245 -9.18 22.22 -16.87
CA ARG A 245 -9.64 22.47 -18.23
C ARG A 245 -9.01 21.50 -19.23
N GLY A 246 -9.84 20.78 -19.97
CA GLY A 246 -9.41 19.71 -20.88
C GLY A 246 -9.21 18.35 -20.22
N GLU A 247 -9.50 18.21 -18.92
CA GLU A 247 -9.62 16.90 -18.28
C GLU A 247 -11.02 16.31 -18.52
N VAL A 248 -11.11 14.99 -18.63
CA VAL A 248 -12.37 14.25 -18.43
C VAL A 248 -12.48 13.85 -16.97
N ASP A 249 -13.64 14.11 -16.37
CA ASP A 249 -14.01 13.60 -15.06
C ASP A 249 -15.10 12.53 -15.19
N ASP A 250 -14.86 11.36 -14.60
CA ASP A 250 -15.80 10.25 -14.52
C ASP A 250 -15.68 9.55 -13.16
N LYS A 251 -16.83 9.24 -12.53
CA LYS A 251 -16.89 8.53 -11.24
C LYS A 251 -16.17 7.16 -11.27
N TYR A 252 -16.14 6.49 -12.42
CA TYR A 252 -15.51 5.18 -12.57
C TYR A 252 -13.97 5.25 -12.58
N GLN A 253 -13.39 6.44 -12.80
CA GLN A 253 -11.95 6.65 -12.60
C GLN A 253 -11.55 6.56 -11.12
N TYR A 254 -12.51 6.64 -10.21
CA TYR A 254 -12.29 6.66 -8.76
C TYR A 254 -12.54 5.29 -8.10
N SER A 255 -13.05 4.29 -8.83
CA SER A 255 -13.27 2.92 -8.34
C SER A 255 -12.02 2.27 -7.72
N CYS A 256 -12.22 1.40 -6.72
CA CYS A 256 -11.19 0.57 -6.09
C CYS A 256 -11.63 -0.90 -6.07
N GLU A 257 -10.68 -1.84 -6.04
CA GLU A 257 -10.98 -3.25 -5.77
C GLU A 257 -11.43 -3.43 -4.31
N ASN A 258 -12.29 -4.42 -4.03
CA ASN A 258 -12.81 -4.69 -2.68
C ASN A 258 -11.69 -4.81 -1.63
N ARG A 259 -10.58 -5.50 -1.97
CA ARG A 259 -9.39 -5.63 -1.11
C ARG A 259 -8.76 -4.30 -0.68
N ASP A 260 -8.82 -3.27 -1.52
CA ASP A 260 -8.21 -1.95 -1.28
C ASP A 260 -9.24 -0.90 -0.81
N ASN A 261 -10.53 -1.18 -0.96
CA ASN A 261 -11.65 -0.29 -0.64
C ASN A 261 -11.98 -0.34 0.86
N THR A 262 -11.01 0.08 1.70
CA THR A 262 -11.08 0.08 3.17
C THR A 262 -11.28 1.48 3.77
N VAL A 263 -10.74 2.54 3.16
CA VAL A 263 -10.98 3.93 3.58
C VAL A 263 -10.93 4.94 2.42
N HIS A 264 -11.98 5.76 2.32
CA HIS A 264 -12.07 6.85 1.33
C HIS A 264 -12.99 7.97 1.82
N GLY A 265 -12.83 9.18 1.26
CA GLY A 265 -13.61 10.32 1.71
C GLY A 265 -13.19 11.65 1.11
N TRP A 266 -13.48 12.71 1.84
CA TRP A 266 -13.29 14.11 1.42
C TRP A 266 -12.79 15.00 2.55
N VAL A 267 -12.07 16.04 2.17
CA VAL A 267 -11.58 17.12 3.01
C VAL A 267 -12.12 18.47 2.51
N SER A 268 -12.48 19.34 3.45
CA SER A 268 -12.70 20.76 3.21
C SER A 268 -11.39 21.51 3.44
N VAL A 269 -10.74 22.00 2.37
CA VAL A 269 -9.38 22.59 2.47
C VAL A 269 -9.39 24.10 2.72
N ASP A 270 -10.45 24.79 2.30
CA ASP A 270 -10.55 26.26 2.34
C ASP A 270 -11.19 26.81 3.62
N SER A 271 -11.35 25.99 4.67
CA SER A 271 -11.85 26.42 5.97
C SER A 271 -10.72 26.72 6.96
N ASN A 272 -10.94 27.72 7.84
CA ASN A 272 -9.99 28.09 8.90
C ASN A 272 -9.65 26.93 9.87
N ALA A 273 -10.54 25.93 9.96
CA ALA A 273 -10.27 24.61 10.50
C ALA A 273 -10.65 23.57 9.43
N PRO A 274 -9.69 22.90 8.78
CA PRO A 274 -9.96 21.82 7.83
C PRO A 274 -10.60 20.61 8.50
N VAL A 275 -11.64 20.06 7.86
CA VAL A 275 -12.37 18.86 8.33
C VAL A 275 -12.38 17.80 7.25
N GLY A 276 -12.12 16.55 7.65
CA GLY A 276 -12.29 15.35 6.84
C GLY A 276 -13.57 14.59 7.20
N PHE A 277 -14.20 13.96 6.21
CA PHE A 277 -15.27 12.97 6.36
C PHE A 277 -14.88 11.72 5.57
N TRP A 278 -14.98 10.56 6.21
CA TRP A 278 -14.44 9.29 5.72
C TRP A 278 -15.43 8.15 5.91
N VAL A 279 -15.52 7.26 4.92
CA VAL A 279 -16.14 5.95 5.07
C VAL A 279 -15.03 4.94 5.30
N ILE A 280 -15.06 4.27 6.45
CA ILE A 280 -14.15 3.18 6.82
C ILE A 280 -14.91 1.86 6.77
N THR A 281 -14.36 0.89 6.03
CA THR A 281 -14.88 -0.47 5.84
C THR A 281 -13.87 -1.47 6.39
N PRO A 282 -14.02 -1.95 7.64
CA PRO A 282 -13.03 -2.78 8.34
C PRO A 282 -13.06 -4.27 7.96
N SER A 283 -14.10 -4.70 7.25
CA SER A 283 -14.25 -6.06 6.72
C SER A 283 -15.01 -6.00 5.41
N ASN A 284 -14.61 -6.87 4.48
CA ASN A 284 -15.27 -7.06 3.20
C ASN A 284 -16.34 -8.17 3.21
N GLU A 285 -16.56 -8.84 4.35
CA GLU A 285 -17.26 -10.13 4.41
C GLU A 285 -18.67 -10.16 3.81
N PHE A 286 -19.32 -9.00 3.76
CA PHE A 286 -20.67 -8.83 3.22
C PHE A 286 -20.71 -8.39 1.74
N ARG A 287 -19.58 -7.98 1.14
CA ARG A 287 -19.51 -7.58 -0.28
C ARG A 287 -19.64 -8.78 -1.24
N ASN A 288 -20.10 -8.54 -2.46
CA ASN A 288 -20.25 -9.59 -3.49
C ASN A 288 -18.98 -9.83 -4.32
N ALA A 289 -18.85 -11.04 -4.86
CA ALA A 289 -17.88 -11.40 -5.92
C ALA A 289 -16.38 -11.17 -5.60
N GLY A 290 -15.99 -11.34 -4.33
CA GLY A 290 -14.60 -11.60 -3.94
C GLY A 290 -13.63 -10.41 -3.90
N PRO A 291 -12.31 -10.68 -3.73
CA PRO A 291 -11.29 -9.67 -3.43
C PRO A 291 -11.05 -8.65 -4.54
N ILE A 292 -11.00 -9.10 -5.79
CA ILE A 292 -10.58 -8.29 -6.95
C ILE A 292 -11.74 -7.55 -7.63
N LYS A 293 -12.99 -7.70 -7.18
CA LYS A 293 -14.09 -6.96 -7.80
C LYS A 293 -13.93 -5.46 -7.53
N GLN A 294 -13.99 -4.64 -8.57
CA GLN A 294 -14.01 -3.18 -8.45
C GLN A 294 -15.40 -2.64 -8.10
N ASP A 295 -15.42 -1.58 -7.29
CA ASP A 295 -16.62 -0.82 -6.94
C ASP A 295 -16.33 0.67 -6.67
N LEU A 296 -17.40 1.47 -6.62
CA LEU A 296 -17.33 2.92 -6.43
C LEU A 296 -17.01 3.34 -4.99
N THR A 297 -16.46 4.55 -4.85
CA THR A 297 -15.88 5.10 -3.61
C THR A 297 -16.35 6.55 -3.38
N SER A 298 -15.60 7.55 -3.89
CA SER A 298 -15.88 8.98 -3.79
C SER A 298 -15.92 9.64 -5.18
N HIS A 299 -16.86 10.55 -5.43
CA HIS A 299 -16.93 11.28 -6.71
C HIS A 299 -17.60 12.66 -6.60
N VAL A 300 -17.47 13.47 -7.66
CA VAL A 300 -17.94 14.86 -7.73
C VAL A 300 -19.38 15.03 -7.24
N GLY A 301 -19.60 16.13 -6.50
CA GLY A 301 -20.83 16.45 -5.79
C GLY A 301 -20.71 16.33 -4.27
N PRO A 302 -19.50 16.58 -3.74
CA PRO A 302 -18.75 15.67 -2.84
C PRO A 302 -19.57 14.51 -2.27
N ILE A 303 -19.64 13.44 -3.06
CA ILE A 303 -20.38 12.22 -2.74
C ILE A 303 -19.39 11.15 -2.27
N THR A 304 -19.76 10.44 -1.21
CA THR A 304 -19.04 9.27 -0.65
C THR A 304 -20.01 8.10 -0.57
N LEU A 305 -19.60 6.92 -1.02
CA LEU A 305 -20.43 5.72 -1.10
C LEU A 305 -19.84 4.59 -0.26
N ALA A 306 -20.66 3.90 0.54
CA ALA A 306 -20.34 2.60 1.09
C ALA A 306 -21.04 1.53 0.25
N MET A 307 -20.34 0.98 -0.75
CA MET A 307 -20.87 -0.07 -1.61
C MET A 307 -20.90 -1.42 -0.87
N PHE A 308 -22.07 -2.06 -0.85
CA PHE A 308 -22.30 -3.38 -0.27
C PHE A 308 -22.53 -4.46 -1.33
N VAL A 309 -23.29 -4.14 -2.38
CA VAL A 309 -23.50 -5.00 -3.56
C VAL A 309 -23.46 -4.11 -4.79
N SER A 310 -22.83 -4.57 -5.88
CA SER A 310 -23.07 -3.98 -7.20
C SER A 310 -22.83 -4.92 -8.38
N THR A 311 -23.41 -4.59 -9.53
CA THR A 311 -23.10 -5.14 -10.86
C THR A 311 -21.96 -4.41 -11.59
N HIS A 312 -21.28 -3.45 -10.95
CA HIS A 312 -20.13 -2.76 -11.56
C HIS A 312 -19.00 -3.76 -11.84
N TYR A 313 -18.33 -3.60 -12.99
CA TYR A 313 -17.22 -4.45 -13.45
C TYR A 313 -17.51 -5.95 -13.57
N ALA A 314 -18.77 -6.39 -13.47
CA ALA A 314 -19.13 -7.81 -13.62
C ALA A 314 -20.50 -8.07 -14.31
N GLY A 315 -21.36 -7.05 -14.42
CA GLY A 315 -22.65 -7.18 -15.10
C GLY A 315 -23.70 -7.95 -14.29
N LYS A 316 -24.75 -8.44 -14.96
CA LYS A 316 -25.87 -9.17 -14.33
C LYS A 316 -25.49 -10.54 -13.76
N GLU A 317 -24.30 -11.06 -14.05
CA GLU A 317 -23.80 -12.34 -13.48
C GLU A 317 -23.49 -12.25 -11.97
N VAL A 318 -23.40 -11.03 -11.40
CA VAL A 318 -23.26 -10.79 -9.94
C VAL A 318 -24.48 -10.13 -9.31
N THR A 319 -25.64 -10.17 -9.97
CA THR A 319 -26.90 -9.66 -9.42
C THR A 319 -27.40 -10.57 -8.30
N LEU A 320 -27.78 -9.96 -7.18
CA LEU A 320 -28.35 -10.65 -6.03
C LEU A 320 -29.79 -11.09 -6.36
N SER A 321 -29.92 -12.30 -6.93
CA SER A 321 -31.15 -12.79 -7.56
C SER A 321 -31.86 -13.87 -6.72
N PHE A 322 -33.10 -13.62 -6.31
CA PHE A 322 -33.94 -14.52 -5.52
C PHE A 322 -35.12 -15.04 -6.34
N GLN A 323 -35.38 -16.35 -6.24
CA GLN A 323 -36.58 -16.97 -6.79
C GLN A 323 -37.83 -16.65 -5.97
N GLU A 324 -39.00 -16.91 -6.54
CA GLU A 324 -40.25 -16.85 -5.77
C GLU A 324 -40.21 -17.92 -4.66
N GLY A 325 -40.62 -17.53 -3.46
CA GLY A 325 -40.51 -18.37 -2.26
C GLY A 325 -39.15 -18.39 -1.54
N GLU A 326 -38.04 -17.95 -2.16
CA GLU A 326 -36.68 -18.18 -1.64
C GLU A 326 -36.35 -17.37 -0.35
N ALA A 327 -36.17 -18.04 0.80
CA ALA A 327 -35.80 -17.37 2.04
C ALA A 327 -34.36 -16.84 2.03
N TYR A 328 -34.12 -15.69 2.66
CA TYR A 328 -32.79 -15.08 2.76
C TYR A 328 -32.65 -14.14 3.97
N LYS A 329 -31.48 -14.12 4.60
CA LYS A 329 -31.13 -13.13 5.63
C LYS A 329 -29.63 -12.83 5.64
N LYS A 330 -29.25 -11.54 5.67
CA LYS A 330 -27.85 -11.09 5.75
C LYS A 330 -27.73 -9.73 6.43
N VAL A 331 -26.59 -9.50 7.09
CA VAL A 331 -26.17 -8.20 7.60
C VAL A 331 -25.10 -7.60 6.68
N PHE A 332 -25.24 -6.32 6.34
CA PHE A 332 -24.26 -5.56 5.58
C PHE A 332 -23.68 -4.43 6.44
N GLY A 333 -22.35 -4.37 6.58
CA GLY A 333 -21.66 -3.56 7.58
C GLY A 333 -21.51 -4.26 8.95
N PRO A 334 -21.16 -3.54 10.03
CA PRO A 334 -21.04 -2.08 10.08
C PRO A 334 -19.85 -1.47 9.34
N VAL A 335 -20.12 -0.39 8.62
CA VAL A 335 -19.12 0.59 8.18
C VAL A 335 -19.12 1.78 9.14
N PHE A 336 -18.01 2.49 9.25
CA PHE A 336 -17.85 3.63 10.15
C PHE A 336 -17.72 4.94 9.36
N ALA A 337 -18.66 5.86 9.60
CA ALA A 337 -18.64 7.22 9.08
C ALA A 337 -17.85 8.11 10.06
N TYR A 338 -16.57 8.29 9.76
CA TYR A 338 -15.58 8.95 10.61
C TYR A 338 -15.37 10.41 10.20
N VAL A 339 -15.23 11.30 11.19
CA VAL A 339 -14.90 12.71 10.96
C VAL A 339 -13.72 13.15 11.81
N ASN A 340 -12.80 13.89 11.20
CA ASN A 340 -11.62 14.41 11.87
C ASN A 340 -11.34 15.88 11.49
N SER A 341 -10.44 16.52 12.23
CA SER A 341 -10.12 17.94 12.08
C SER A 341 -8.65 18.19 12.39
N ALA A 342 -8.05 19.14 11.68
CA ALA A 342 -6.66 19.53 11.81
C ALA A 342 -6.56 21.02 12.18
N SER A 343 -5.48 21.43 12.84
CA SER A 343 -5.18 22.86 12.90
C SER A 343 -4.71 23.35 11.52
N ARG A 344 -4.75 24.66 11.32
CA ARG A 344 -4.22 25.30 10.11
C ARG A 344 -2.72 25.04 9.89
N GLU A 345 -1.98 24.72 10.96
CA GLU A 345 -0.54 24.48 10.95
C GLU A 345 -0.17 23.02 10.62
N ASP A 346 -1.05 22.07 10.97
CA ASP A 346 -0.83 20.63 10.69
C ASP A 346 -1.08 20.28 9.21
N GLY A 347 -1.97 21.05 8.56
CA GLY A 347 -2.31 20.92 7.15
C GLY A 347 -3.18 19.72 6.80
N THR A 348 -3.82 19.78 5.63
CA THR A 348 -4.85 18.82 5.16
C THR A 348 -4.36 17.36 5.10
N LEU A 349 -3.06 17.15 4.85
CA LEU A 349 -2.45 15.82 4.78
C LEU A 349 -2.32 15.11 6.15
N SER A 350 -2.60 15.80 7.26
CA SER A 350 -2.75 15.13 8.56
C SER A 350 -4.07 14.35 8.66
N LEU A 351 -5.16 14.89 8.08
CA LEU A 351 -6.50 14.29 8.13
C LEU A 351 -6.55 12.91 7.46
N TRP A 352 -5.87 12.75 6.32
CA TRP A 352 -5.76 11.46 5.64
C TRP A 352 -4.93 10.45 6.47
N SER A 353 -3.77 10.88 6.99
CA SER A 353 -2.90 10.03 7.83
C SER A 353 -3.59 9.59 9.14
N ASP A 354 -4.48 10.42 9.68
CA ASP A 354 -5.30 10.14 10.86
C ASP A 354 -6.47 9.19 10.52
N ALA A 355 -7.15 9.39 9.38
CA ALA A 355 -8.17 8.48 8.88
C ALA A 355 -7.63 7.07 8.57
N ALA A 356 -6.41 6.96 8.03
CA ALA A 356 -5.73 5.68 7.84
C ALA A 356 -5.36 5.00 9.18
N GLN A 357 -4.94 5.76 10.20
CA GLN A 357 -4.71 5.22 11.55
C GLN A 357 -6.03 4.73 12.19
N GLN A 358 -7.13 5.45 11.97
CA GLN A 358 -8.46 5.02 12.40
C GLN A 358 -8.91 3.75 11.64
N GLN A 359 -8.71 3.64 10.33
CA GLN A 359 -9.03 2.44 9.56
C GLN A 359 -8.29 1.21 10.10
N ALA A 360 -6.97 1.32 10.33
CA ALA A 360 -6.20 0.27 10.97
C ALA A 360 -6.64 -0.02 12.43
N LYS A 361 -7.23 0.95 13.16
CA LYS A 361 -7.85 0.70 14.48
C LYS A 361 -9.14 -0.10 14.33
N GLU A 362 -10.02 0.26 13.40
CA GLU A 362 -11.30 -0.42 13.20
C GLU A 362 -11.09 -1.85 12.66
N GLU A 363 -10.13 -2.09 11.78
CA GLU A 363 -9.76 -3.45 11.31
C GLU A 363 -9.27 -4.35 12.46
N ARG A 364 -8.38 -3.83 13.33
CA ARG A 364 -7.95 -4.55 14.55
C ARG A 364 -9.06 -4.70 15.59
N SER A 365 -10.14 -3.93 15.46
CA SER A 365 -11.33 -4.01 16.31
C SER A 365 -12.45 -4.85 15.69
N TRP A 366 -12.24 -5.42 14.49
CA TRP A 366 -13.21 -6.28 13.83
C TRP A 366 -13.04 -7.74 14.25
N PRO A 367 -14.14 -8.46 14.54
CA PRO A 367 -15.53 -8.01 14.55
C PRO A 367 -15.88 -7.26 15.85
N TYR A 368 -16.94 -6.45 15.82
CA TYR A 368 -17.31 -5.64 16.98
C TYR A 368 -18.16 -6.41 18.01
N GLU A 369 -17.83 -6.32 19.31
CA GLU A 369 -18.67 -6.82 20.41
C GLU A 369 -19.82 -5.86 20.83
N PHE A 370 -19.88 -4.65 20.25
CA PHE A 370 -20.86 -3.64 20.65
C PHE A 370 -22.25 -3.71 19.99
N PRO A 371 -22.46 -4.13 18.73
CA PRO A 371 -23.79 -4.21 18.11
C PRO A 371 -24.76 -5.11 18.90
N LYS A 372 -26.05 -4.73 18.94
CA LYS A 372 -27.08 -5.41 19.74
C LYS A 372 -28.11 -6.19 18.91
N SER A 373 -27.96 -6.24 17.59
CA SER A 373 -28.74 -7.16 16.77
C SER A 373 -28.26 -8.60 16.97
N VAL A 374 -29.21 -9.52 17.25
CA VAL A 374 -28.96 -10.97 17.28
C VAL A 374 -28.56 -11.55 15.92
N ASP A 375 -28.79 -10.80 14.84
CA ASP A 375 -28.40 -11.20 13.47
C ASP A 375 -26.95 -10.82 13.14
N PHE A 376 -26.31 -9.95 13.93
CA PHE A 376 -24.89 -9.68 13.81
C PHE A 376 -24.13 -10.70 14.67
N ILE A 377 -23.40 -11.61 14.03
CA ILE A 377 -22.65 -12.64 14.75
C ILE A 377 -21.41 -12.03 15.42
N PRO A 378 -21.26 -12.13 16.76
CA PRO A 378 -20.13 -11.54 17.49
C PRO A 378 -18.82 -12.33 17.28
N PRO A 379 -17.65 -11.73 17.59
CA PRO A 379 -16.35 -12.40 17.55
C PRO A 379 -16.32 -13.77 18.23
N SER A 380 -16.91 -13.83 19.43
CA SER A 380 -17.03 -15.03 20.26
C SER A 380 -17.83 -16.19 19.66
N GLN A 381 -18.42 -16.03 18.47
CA GLN A 381 -19.17 -17.08 17.74
C GLN A 381 -18.63 -17.36 16.33
N ARG A 382 -17.47 -16.79 15.96
CA ARG A 382 -16.90 -16.89 14.60
C ARG A 382 -15.75 -17.91 14.52
N GLY A 383 -15.60 -18.52 13.36
CA GLY A 383 -14.61 -19.54 13.06
C GLY A 383 -13.29 -19.01 12.49
N ILE A 384 -12.29 -19.89 12.47
CA ILE A 384 -10.99 -19.71 11.84
C ILE A 384 -10.73 -20.95 10.97
N VAL A 385 -10.26 -20.73 9.74
CA VAL A 385 -9.76 -21.78 8.84
C VAL A 385 -8.32 -21.43 8.47
N LEU A 386 -7.41 -22.37 8.73
CA LEU A 386 -6.01 -22.27 8.30
C LEU A 386 -5.59 -23.54 7.55
N GLY A 387 -4.56 -23.43 6.73
CA GLY A 387 -4.01 -24.56 6.01
C GLY A 387 -2.87 -24.15 5.08
N ARG A 388 -2.57 -25.01 4.11
CA ARG A 388 -1.55 -24.74 3.10
C ARG A 388 -2.01 -25.16 1.72
N LEU A 389 -1.79 -24.32 0.71
CA LEU A 389 -2.00 -24.61 -0.69
C LEU A 389 -0.66 -24.79 -1.40
N LEU A 390 -0.56 -25.84 -2.21
CA LEU A 390 0.56 -26.15 -3.08
C LEU A 390 0.07 -26.26 -4.53
N VAL A 391 0.96 -26.06 -5.50
CA VAL A 391 0.66 -26.23 -6.93
C VAL A 391 1.43 -27.41 -7.50
N LYS A 392 0.81 -28.20 -8.37
CA LYS A 392 1.44 -29.30 -9.10
C LYS A 392 1.04 -29.31 -10.58
N ASP A 393 1.76 -28.55 -11.39
CA ASP A 393 1.70 -28.63 -12.85
C ASP A 393 2.70 -29.69 -13.35
N SER A 394 2.24 -30.65 -14.17
CA SER A 394 3.02 -31.81 -14.62
C SER A 394 4.17 -31.49 -15.58
N TYR A 395 4.18 -30.32 -16.23
CA TYR A 395 5.24 -29.91 -17.17
C TYR A 395 6.06 -28.73 -16.66
N PHE A 396 5.55 -27.95 -15.71
CA PHE A 396 6.32 -26.88 -15.08
C PHE A 396 7.28 -27.45 -14.02
N ARG A 397 8.56 -27.03 -14.07
CA ARG A 397 9.64 -27.46 -13.16
C ARG A 397 9.74 -28.98 -12.93
N GLY A 398 9.31 -29.79 -13.91
CA GLY A 398 9.36 -31.25 -13.87
C GLY A 398 8.33 -31.93 -12.94
N GLY A 399 7.12 -31.39 -12.82
CA GLY A 399 6.03 -32.06 -12.07
C GLY A 399 6.16 -32.01 -10.55
N ARG A 400 7.10 -31.20 -10.04
CA ARG A 400 7.35 -31.01 -8.61
C ARG A 400 6.22 -30.23 -7.95
N LEU A 401 6.02 -30.47 -6.65
CA LEU A 401 5.19 -29.59 -5.82
C LEU A 401 5.88 -28.23 -5.68
N LEU A 402 5.10 -27.17 -5.85
CA LEU A 402 5.50 -25.77 -5.71
C LEU A 402 4.62 -25.08 -4.68
N TYR A 403 5.10 -23.97 -4.13
CA TYR A 403 4.33 -23.16 -3.20
C TYR A 403 3.31 -22.31 -3.96
N ALA A 404 2.10 -22.17 -3.41
CA ALA A 404 1.05 -21.31 -3.96
C ALA A 404 1.28 -19.85 -3.54
N ASP A 405 2.40 -19.29 -4.02
CA ASP A 405 2.89 -17.95 -3.66
C ASP A 405 1.86 -16.85 -4.00
N ASN A 406 1.53 -16.01 -3.01
CA ASN A 406 0.54 -14.93 -3.08
C ASN A 406 -0.87 -15.37 -3.54
N ALA A 407 -1.20 -16.67 -3.47
CA ALA A 407 -2.48 -17.21 -3.91
C ALA A 407 -3.66 -16.59 -3.15
N TYR A 408 -4.71 -16.20 -3.87
CA TYR A 408 -5.95 -15.75 -3.23
C TYR A 408 -6.71 -16.99 -2.78
N VAL A 409 -6.95 -17.12 -1.48
CA VAL A 409 -7.66 -18.26 -0.88
C VAL A 409 -8.87 -17.72 -0.13
N GLY A 410 -10.05 -18.31 -0.33
CA GLY A 410 -11.28 -17.83 0.29
C GLY A 410 -12.36 -18.88 0.48
N LEU A 411 -13.33 -18.54 1.33
CA LEU A 411 -14.54 -19.28 1.62
C LEU A 411 -15.72 -18.51 1.04
N ALA A 412 -16.57 -19.20 0.28
CA ALA A 412 -17.85 -18.72 -0.19
C ALA A 412 -18.86 -19.88 -0.16
N LEU A 413 -20.13 -19.63 -0.51
CA LEU A 413 -21.13 -20.69 -0.53
C LEU A 413 -20.70 -21.89 -1.43
N PRO A 414 -21.13 -23.13 -1.13
CA PRO A 414 -20.83 -24.30 -1.94
C PRO A 414 -21.33 -24.15 -3.38
N GLY A 415 -20.48 -24.50 -4.33
CA GLY A 415 -20.68 -24.25 -5.75
C GLY A 415 -19.48 -24.71 -6.56
N GLU A 416 -19.52 -24.53 -7.89
CA GLU A 416 -18.46 -25.04 -8.77
C GLU A 416 -17.16 -24.24 -8.73
N ALA A 417 -16.07 -24.82 -9.24
CA ALA A 417 -14.77 -24.15 -9.30
C ALA A 417 -14.89 -22.79 -9.99
N GLY A 418 -14.39 -21.74 -9.31
CA GLY A 418 -14.46 -20.35 -9.77
C GLY A 418 -15.78 -19.63 -9.48
N SER A 419 -16.82 -20.29 -8.95
CA SER A 419 -18.12 -19.67 -8.66
C SER A 419 -18.08 -18.55 -7.61
N TRP A 420 -17.07 -18.52 -6.72
CA TRP A 420 -16.93 -17.45 -5.72
C TRP A 420 -16.82 -16.04 -6.32
N GLN A 421 -16.34 -15.89 -7.56
CA GLN A 421 -16.28 -14.59 -8.25
C GLN A 421 -17.65 -14.13 -8.80
N ILE A 422 -18.68 -14.98 -8.78
CA ILE A 422 -20.06 -14.62 -9.10
C ILE A 422 -21.00 -14.66 -7.88
N GLU A 423 -20.60 -15.38 -6.82
CA GLU A 423 -21.37 -15.50 -5.58
C GLU A 423 -21.66 -14.13 -4.92
N SER A 424 -22.94 -13.88 -4.64
CA SER A 424 -23.44 -12.56 -4.22
C SER A 424 -24.43 -12.59 -3.05
N LYS A 425 -24.98 -13.77 -2.70
CA LYS A 425 -25.92 -14.00 -1.60
C LYS A 425 -25.19 -14.14 -0.27
N GLY A 426 -24.30 -15.11 -0.16
CA GLY A 426 -23.63 -15.49 1.09
C GLY A 426 -22.63 -14.44 1.59
N TYR A 427 -22.07 -14.70 2.76
CA TYR A 427 -20.82 -14.06 3.17
C TYR A 427 -19.65 -14.67 2.40
N GLN A 428 -18.61 -13.88 2.17
CA GLN A 428 -17.35 -14.34 1.58
C GLN A 428 -16.18 -13.93 2.47
N PHE A 429 -15.23 -14.82 2.70
CA PHE A 429 -14.05 -14.54 3.53
C PHE A 429 -12.80 -14.91 2.73
N TRP A 430 -11.76 -14.07 2.73
CA TRP A 430 -10.58 -14.33 1.92
C TRP A 430 -9.31 -13.77 2.53
N THR A 431 -8.19 -14.31 2.08
CA THR A 431 -6.84 -13.88 2.42
C THR A 431 -5.92 -14.13 1.23
N GLN A 432 -4.70 -13.58 1.27
CA GLN A 432 -3.63 -14.06 0.40
C GLN A 432 -2.77 -15.05 1.17
N ALA A 433 -2.50 -16.19 0.54
CA ALA A 433 -1.51 -17.14 1.01
C ALA A 433 -0.10 -16.54 0.90
N ASP A 434 0.77 -16.97 1.80
CA ASP A 434 2.15 -16.54 1.85
C ASP A 434 3.03 -17.23 0.78
N THR A 435 4.33 -16.91 0.72
CA THR A 435 5.22 -17.45 -0.33
C THR A 435 5.58 -18.95 -0.18
N LYS A 436 5.11 -19.63 0.88
CA LYS A 436 5.11 -21.08 1.09
C LYS A 436 3.72 -21.70 0.82
N GLY A 437 2.69 -20.87 0.62
CA GLY A 437 1.31 -21.22 0.39
C GLY A 437 0.45 -21.42 1.63
N PHE A 438 0.93 -21.10 2.84
CA PHE A 438 0.09 -21.11 4.04
C PHE A 438 -0.90 -19.94 4.02
N PHE A 439 -2.11 -20.18 4.52
CA PHE A 439 -3.17 -19.18 4.60
C PHE A 439 -3.88 -19.24 5.95
N LEU A 440 -4.40 -18.09 6.38
CA LEU A 440 -5.22 -17.93 7.59
C LEU A 440 -6.42 -17.05 7.23
N ILE A 441 -7.62 -17.61 7.36
CA ILE A 441 -8.90 -16.90 7.23
C ILE A 441 -9.53 -16.90 8.62
N ASN A 442 -9.73 -15.72 9.18
CA ASN A 442 -10.31 -15.53 10.52
C ASN A 442 -11.74 -14.99 10.44
N ASN A 443 -12.38 -14.84 11.60
CA ASN A 443 -13.64 -14.12 11.76
C ASN A 443 -14.83 -14.67 10.93
N ILE A 444 -14.79 -15.94 10.54
CA ILE A 444 -15.74 -16.56 9.62
C ILE A 444 -17.10 -16.73 10.32
N VAL A 445 -18.18 -16.29 9.68
CA VAL A 445 -19.55 -16.48 10.19
C VAL A 445 -19.94 -17.97 10.16
N PRO A 446 -20.69 -18.50 11.14
CA PRO A 446 -21.23 -19.86 11.10
C PRO A 446 -22.05 -20.16 9.83
N GLY A 447 -21.86 -21.34 9.27
CA GLY A 447 -22.45 -21.76 7.99
C GLY A 447 -21.59 -22.75 7.22
N ASP A 448 -22.09 -23.18 6.06
CA ASP A 448 -21.41 -24.11 5.16
C ASP A 448 -20.74 -23.38 3.99
N TYR A 449 -19.49 -23.73 3.70
CA TYR A 449 -18.66 -23.10 2.67
C TYR A 449 -17.92 -24.14 1.83
N ASN A 450 -17.56 -23.83 0.59
CA ASN A 450 -16.39 -24.46 -0.03
C ASN A 450 -15.20 -23.49 0.04
N LEU A 451 -13.99 -24.04 0.14
CA LEU A 451 -12.76 -23.28 -0.04
C LEU A 451 -12.42 -23.22 -1.53
N TYR A 452 -12.18 -22.01 -2.01
CA TYR A 452 -11.77 -21.70 -3.37
C TYR A 452 -10.40 -21.03 -3.35
N ALA A 453 -9.64 -21.17 -4.43
CA ALA A 453 -8.42 -20.39 -4.60
C ALA A 453 -8.05 -20.15 -6.07
N TRP A 454 -7.14 -19.21 -6.31
CA TRP A 454 -6.34 -19.16 -7.54
C TRP A 454 -4.95 -18.62 -7.23
N VAL A 455 -3.98 -18.96 -8.08
CA VAL A 455 -2.56 -18.71 -7.83
C VAL A 455 -2.00 -17.89 -8.99
N PRO A 456 -1.50 -16.65 -8.76
CA PRO A 456 -0.82 -15.87 -9.78
C PRO A 456 0.29 -16.70 -10.45
N GLY A 457 0.35 -16.68 -11.78
CA GLY A 457 1.25 -17.53 -12.57
C GLY A 457 0.69 -18.92 -12.94
N PHE A 458 -0.54 -19.26 -12.53
CA PHE A 458 -1.24 -20.48 -12.95
C PHE A 458 -2.70 -20.24 -13.32
N ILE A 459 -3.10 -20.65 -14.53
CA ILE A 459 -4.50 -20.57 -14.98
C ILE A 459 -5.43 -21.49 -14.16
N GLY A 460 -6.71 -21.12 -14.15
CA GLY A 460 -7.81 -21.92 -13.58
C GLY A 460 -8.24 -21.49 -12.19
N ASP A 461 -9.18 -22.25 -11.64
CA ASP A 461 -9.79 -22.04 -10.33
C ASP A 461 -9.68 -23.33 -9.51
N TYR A 462 -9.14 -23.23 -8.30
CA TYR A 462 -9.15 -24.31 -7.32
C TYR A 462 -10.46 -24.32 -6.52
N ARG A 463 -10.95 -25.52 -6.22
CA ARG A 463 -12.01 -25.81 -5.26
C ARG A 463 -11.54 -26.96 -4.37
N TYR A 464 -11.72 -26.83 -3.07
CA TYR A 464 -11.62 -27.95 -2.14
C TYR A 464 -12.95 -28.72 -2.14
N ASN A 465 -12.91 -30.01 -2.46
CA ASN A 465 -14.10 -30.83 -2.69
C ASN A 465 -14.94 -31.12 -1.44
N VAL A 466 -14.40 -30.83 -0.24
CA VAL A 466 -15.12 -31.01 1.03
C VAL A 466 -15.75 -29.69 1.44
N THR A 467 -17.01 -29.73 1.86
CA THR A 467 -17.70 -28.59 2.49
C THR A 467 -17.13 -28.36 3.88
N ILE A 468 -16.78 -27.12 4.18
CA ILE A 468 -16.28 -26.66 5.47
C ILE A 468 -17.44 -26.05 6.23
N THR A 469 -17.94 -26.76 7.24
CA THR A 469 -18.97 -26.29 8.15
C THR A 469 -18.34 -25.54 9.32
N ILE A 470 -18.65 -24.26 9.48
CA ILE A 470 -18.32 -23.48 10.68
C ILE A 470 -19.50 -23.59 11.65
N PRO A 471 -19.34 -24.23 12.83
CA PRO A 471 -20.46 -24.47 13.74
C PRO A 471 -20.85 -23.21 14.52
N MET A 472 -22.06 -23.22 15.07
CA MET A 472 -22.53 -22.18 16.00
C MET A 472 -21.64 -22.15 17.25
N GLY A 473 -21.00 -21.00 17.50
CA GLY A 473 -19.96 -20.86 18.54
C GLY A 473 -18.53 -20.80 18.00
N GLY A 474 -18.34 -20.94 16.68
CA GLY A 474 -17.03 -20.80 16.04
C GLY A 474 -16.11 -22.00 16.27
N GLY A 475 -14.80 -21.75 16.26
CA GLY A 475 -13.77 -22.79 16.41
C GLY A 475 -12.65 -22.68 15.38
N VAL A 476 -11.67 -23.59 15.45
CA VAL A 476 -10.49 -23.60 14.58
C VAL A 476 -10.47 -24.87 13.73
N ILE A 477 -10.45 -24.71 12.41
CA ILE A 477 -10.30 -25.80 11.44
C ILE A 477 -8.91 -25.68 10.81
N THR A 478 -8.09 -26.70 11.03
CA THR A 478 -6.78 -26.84 10.37
C THR A 478 -6.91 -27.83 9.22
N LEU A 479 -6.53 -27.38 8.02
CA LEU A 479 -6.44 -28.20 6.82
C LEU A 479 -4.99 -28.59 6.56
N ASP A 480 -4.78 -29.81 6.06
CA ASP A 480 -3.49 -30.30 5.58
C ASP A 480 -3.00 -29.52 4.33
N SER A 481 -1.86 -29.96 3.77
CA SER A 481 -1.35 -29.41 2.50
C SER A 481 -2.24 -29.80 1.32
N LEU A 482 -3.15 -28.90 0.95
CA LEU A 482 -3.98 -28.94 -0.25
C LEU A 482 -3.10 -28.81 -1.51
N VAL A 483 -3.50 -29.47 -2.60
CA VAL A 483 -2.79 -29.41 -3.89
C VAL A 483 -3.73 -28.97 -5.00
N PHE A 484 -3.44 -27.81 -5.60
CA PHE A 484 -4.02 -27.38 -6.86
C PHE A 484 -3.26 -28.02 -8.03
N VAL A 485 -3.99 -28.70 -8.91
CA VAL A 485 -3.49 -29.18 -10.20
C VAL A 485 -4.11 -28.28 -11.28
N PRO A 486 -3.37 -27.31 -11.83
CA PRO A 486 -3.91 -26.38 -12.82
C PRO A 486 -4.20 -27.08 -14.15
N PRO A 487 -5.18 -26.61 -14.96
CA PRO A 487 -5.51 -27.16 -16.27
C PRO A 487 -4.28 -27.29 -17.19
N ARG A 488 -4.01 -28.51 -17.63
CA ARG A 488 -2.79 -28.88 -18.35
C ARG A 488 -2.99 -30.17 -19.16
N SER A 489 -3.02 -30.05 -20.48
CA SER A 489 -3.09 -31.17 -21.44
C SER A 489 -1.69 -31.67 -21.83
N GLY A 490 -0.71 -30.76 -21.96
CA GLY A 490 0.59 -31.08 -22.53
C GLY A 490 1.68 -30.02 -22.35
N PRO A 491 2.89 -30.26 -22.91
CA PRO A 491 3.97 -29.29 -22.87
C PRO A 491 3.57 -27.99 -23.55
N THR A 492 3.85 -26.85 -22.91
CA THR A 492 3.77 -25.52 -23.56
C THR A 492 4.61 -25.50 -24.84
N MET A 493 4.03 -24.99 -25.93
CA MET A 493 4.77 -24.58 -27.13
C MET A 493 5.19 -23.10 -27.02
N TRP A 494 4.23 -22.25 -26.64
CA TRP A 494 4.42 -20.83 -26.42
C TRP A 494 3.29 -20.27 -25.54
N GLU A 495 3.49 -19.08 -24.98
CA GLU A 495 2.55 -18.37 -24.14
C GLU A 495 2.64 -16.84 -24.33
N ILE A 496 1.57 -16.13 -23.97
CA ILE A 496 1.39 -14.68 -24.13
C ILE A 496 0.65 -14.16 -22.88
N GLY A 497 1.13 -13.08 -22.27
CA GLY A 497 0.61 -12.53 -21.00
C GLY A 497 1.16 -13.22 -19.76
N PHE A 498 0.60 -12.90 -18.59
CA PHE A 498 0.90 -13.57 -17.31
C PHE A 498 -0.42 -13.83 -16.56
N PRO A 499 -0.74 -15.08 -16.16
CA PRO A 499 -2.07 -15.40 -15.64
C PRO A 499 -2.23 -14.93 -14.19
N ASP A 500 -2.77 -13.72 -14.01
CA ASP A 500 -3.09 -13.10 -12.72
C ASP A 500 -4.50 -12.45 -12.68
N ARG A 501 -5.29 -12.68 -13.73
CA ARG A 501 -6.65 -12.19 -14.00
C ARG A 501 -6.75 -10.74 -14.44
N THR A 502 -5.66 -10.07 -14.79
CA THR A 502 -5.71 -8.73 -15.39
C THR A 502 -5.07 -8.63 -16.77
N ALA A 503 -5.25 -7.49 -17.42
CA ALA A 503 -4.66 -7.11 -18.70
C ALA A 503 -3.65 -5.96 -18.55
N ALA A 504 -3.15 -5.75 -17.32
CA ALA A 504 -2.34 -4.59 -16.94
C ALA A 504 -0.89 -4.63 -17.45
N GLU A 505 -0.42 -5.80 -17.87
CA GLU A 505 0.92 -6.04 -18.39
C GLU A 505 1.01 -5.90 -19.93
N PHE A 506 -0.13 -5.89 -20.62
CA PHE A 506 -0.24 -5.60 -22.06
C PHE A 506 -0.06 -4.10 -22.39
N ASN A 507 0.00 -3.75 -23.69
CA ASN A 507 0.15 -2.36 -24.11
C ASN A 507 -1.14 -1.55 -23.87
N ILE A 508 -1.14 -0.81 -22.76
CA ILE A 508 -2.06 0.29 -22.49
C ILE A 508 -1.55 1.54 -23.23
N PRO A 509 -2.27 2.05 -24.25
CA PRO A 509 -1.82 3.18 -25.08
C PRO A 509 -1.76 4.50 -24.28
N ASP A 510 -1.10 5.52 -24.83
CA ASP A 510 -1.16 6.88 -24.25
C ASP A 510 -2.58 7.46 -24.35
N PRO A 511 -3.04 8.28 -23.39
CA PRO A 511 -4.32 8.98 -23.49
C PRO A 511 -4.33 10.03 -24.61
N TYR A 512 -5.52 10.39 -25.10
CA TYR A 512 -5.68 11.59 -25.91
C TYR A 512 -5.32 12.83 -25.06
N PRO A 513 -4.36 13.69 -25.48
CA PRO A 513 -3.92 14.84 -24.68
C PRO A 513 -5.02 15.86 -24.35
N THR A 514 -6.10 15.87 -25.14
CA THR A 514 -7.28 16.73 -25.00
C THR A 514 -8.39 16.17 -24.09
N LEU A 515 -8.24 14.95 -23.59
CA LEU A 515 -9.21 14.24 -22.73
C LEU A 515 -8.56 13.68 -21.44
N MET A 516 -7.27 13.94 -21.25
CA MET A 516 -6.45 13.31 -20.22
C MET A 516 -6.76 13.85 -18.82
N ASN A 517 -7.22 12.99 -17.91
CA ASN A 517 -7.30 13.31 -16.48
C ASN A 517 -5.88 13.35 -15.89
N LYS A 518 -5.49 14.48 -15.29
CA LYS A 518 -4.09 14.72 -14.86
C LYS A 518 -3.68 13.82 -13.69
N LEU A 519 -4.64 13.33 -12.89
CA LEU A 519 -4.40 12.42 -11.76
C LEU A 519 -3.65 11.13 -12.19
N TYR A 520 -3.86 10.69 -13.43
CA TYR A 520 -3.36 9.42 -13.96
C TYR A 520 -2.34 9.59 -15.10
N ASN A 521 -1.61 10.72 -15.13
CA ASN A 521 -0.57 11.00 -16.13
C ASN A 521 0.86 10.76 -15.60
N GLU A 522 1.09 10.93 -14.29
CA GLU A 522 2.41 10.77 -13.70
C GLU A 522 2.73 9.31 -13.35
N ARG A 523 1.72 8.52 -12.99
CA ARG A 523 1.83 7.11 -12.60
C ARG A 523 1.55 6.18 -13.79
N HIS A 524 2.45 5.21 -14.03
CA HIS A 524 2.26 4.20 -15.09
C HIS A 524 1.28 3.08 -14.71
N SER A 525 1.10 2.79 -13.41
CA SER A 525 0.18 1.77 -12.90
C SER A 525 -1.27 2.05 -13.30
N ASP A 526 -1.77 3.23 -12.94
CA ASP A 526 -3.15 3.65 -13.16
C ASP A 526 -3.38 4.28 -14.53
N LYS A 527 -2.43 4.12 -15.47
CA LYS A 527 -2.53 4.69 -16.82
C LYS A 527 -3.81 4.26 -17.53
N PHE A 528 -4.30 3.05 -17.26
CA PHE A 528 -5.56 2.52 -17.78
C PHE A 528 -6.81 3.30 -17.31
N ARG A 529 -6.70 4.14 -16.27
CA ARG A 529 -7.82 4.93 -15.75
C ARG A 529 -8.14 6.20 -16.55
N GLN A 530 -7.59 6.33 -17.75
CA GLN A 530 -7.86 7.45 -18.67
C GLN A 530 -9.09 7.17 -19.55
N TYR A 531 -9.71 8.23 -20.08
CA TYR A 531 -10.83 8.14 -21.00
C TYR A 531 -10.36 7.92 -22.45
N GLY A 532 -11.14 7.15 -23.23
CA GLY A 532 -10.92 6.94 -24.66
C GLY A 532 -9.80 5.95 -25.02
N LEU A 533 -9.25 5.22 -24.06
CA LEU A 533 -8.12 4.30 -24.32
C LEU A 533 -8.47 3.15 -25.26
N TRP A 534 -9.71 2.67 -25.25
CA TRP A 534 -10.20 1.68 -26.22
C TRP A 534 -10.17 2.22 -27.65
N GLU A 535 -10.49 3.50 -27.86
CA GLU A 535 -10.61 4.11 -29.18
C GLU A 535 -9.24 4.32 -29.84
N ARG A 536 -8.17 4.45 -29.04
CA ARG A 536 -6.76 4.42 -29.52
C ARG A 536 -6.43 3.19 -30.36
N TYR A 537 -7.19 2.09 -30.28
CA TYR A 537 -7.03 0.97 -31.20
C TYR A 537 -7.17 1.42 -32.65
N THR A 538 -8.15 2.29 -32.97
CA THR A 538 -8.38 2.79 -34.33
C THR A 538 -7.25 3.71 -34.80
N ASP A 539 -6.66 4.52 -33.90
CA ASP A 539 -5.48 5.34 -34.22
C ASP A 539 -4.25 4.50 -34.61
N LEU A 540 -4.06 3.35 -33.95
CA LEU A 540 -2.88 2.49 -34.09
C LEU A 540 -3.04 1.42 -35.18
N TYR A 541 -4.29 0.99 -35.41
CA TYR A 541 -4.69 -0.07 -36.34
C TYR A 541 -5.82 0.43 -37.27
N PRO A 542 -5.58 1.46 -38.11
CA PRO A 542 -6.63 2.09 -38.91
C PRO A 542 -7.09 1.21 -40.08
N ASN A 543 -6.14 0.56 -40.77
CA ASN A 543 -6.38 -0.25 -41.97
C ASN A 543 -6.28 -1.74 -41.67
N ASP A 544 -5.20 -2.14 -40.99
CA ASP A 544 -4.84 -3.52 -40.65
C ASP A 544 -5.01 -3.76 -39.15
N ASP A 545 -5.37 -4.99 -38.76
CA ASP A 545 -5.49 -5.39 -37.35
C ASP A 545 -4.17 -5.90 -36.75
N LEU A 546 -4.16 -6.09 -35.43
CA LEU A 546 -2.99 -6.49 -34.65
C LEU A 546 -2.40 -7.84 -35.09
N VAL A 547 -1.10 -7.86 -35.39
CA VAL A 547 -0.34 -9.06 -35.75
C VAL A 547 0.78 -9.30 -34.73
N TYR A 548 0.69 -10.41 -33.99
CA TYR A 548 1.66 -10.84 -33.00
C TYR A 548 2.45 -12.05 -33.53
N THR A 549 3.78 -11.97 -33.55
CA THR A 549 4.64 -13.09 -33.96
C THR A 549 5.37 -13.67 -32.75
N VAL A 550 5.10 -14.92 -32.42
CA VAL A 550 5.72 -15.65 -31.29
C VAL A 550 7.25 -15.65 -31.45
N GLY A 551 7.96 -15.31 -30.37
CA GLY A 551 9.42 -15.19 -30.34
C GLY A 551 9.98 -13.87 -30.89
N VAL A 552 9.16 -13.02 -31.52
CA VAL A 552 9.57 -11.71 -32.09
C VAL A 552 8.87 -10.56 -31.38
N SER A 553 7.53 -10.61 -31.33
CA SER A 553 6.67 -9.64 -30.65
C SER A 553 6.73 -9.78 -29.13
N LYS A 554 6.36 -8.71 -28.42
CA LYS A 554 6.37 -8.61 -26.95
C LYS A 554 5.03 -8.11 -26.47
N TYR A 555 4.34 -8.91 -25.64
CA TYR A 555 2.98 -8.62 -25.21
C TYR A 555 2.83 -7.23 -24.54
N ASN A 556 3.83 -6.79 -23.77
CA ASN A 556 3.85 -5.47 -23.14
C ASN A 556 4.11 -4.26 -24.08
N LYS A 557 4.02 -4.46 -25.40
CA LYS A 557 4.19 -3.44 -26.44
C LYS A 557 3.32 -3.69 -27.67
N ASP A 558 3.31 -4.93 -28.13
CA ASP A 558 2.80 -5.32 -29.45
C ASP A 558 1.45 -6.04 -29.34
N TRP A 559 0.98 -6.27 -28.11
CA TRP A 559 -0.37 -6.77 -27.80
C TRP A 559 -1.15 -5.67 -27.08
N PHE A 560 -2.26 -5.22 -27.67
CA PHE A 560 -3.08 -4.14 -27.13
C PHE A 560 -3.98 -4.65 -25.99
N PHE A 561 -4.19 -3.85 -24.94
CA PHE A 561 -4.84 -4.34 -23.70
C PHE A 561 -6.31 -4.80 -23.86
N ALA A 562 -7.04 -4.30 -24.85
CA ALA A 562 -8.46 -4.64 -25.07
C ALA A 562 -8.77 -4.92 -26.56
N HIS A 563 -9.23 -6.13 -26.86
CA HIS A 563 -9.66 -6.54 -28.19
C HIS A 563 -11.08 -6.04 -28.47
N VAL A 564 -11.14 -4.85 -29.08
CA VAL A 564 -12.37 -4.08 -29.35
C VAL A 564 -12.63 -3.90 -30.84
N SER A 565 -13.87 -3.58 -31.19
CA SER A 565 -14.23 -3.21 -32.57
C SER A 565 -13.60 -1.89 -33.02
N ARG A 566 -13.28 -1.76 -34.32
CA ARG A 566 -12.66 -0.57 -34.92
C ARG A 566 -13.71 0.48 -35.28
N ASN A 567 -13.46 1.77 -35.00
CA ASN A 567 -14.37 2.86 -35.39
C ASN A 567 -14.22 3.15 -36.89
N ALA A 568 -15.29 2.97 -37.66
CA ALA A 568 -15.33 3.17 -39.11
C ALA A 568 -15.93 4.54 -39.51
N GLY A 569 -16.07 5.45 -38.55
CA GLY A 569 -16.71 6.75 -38.75
C GLY A 569 -18.24 6.70 -38.61
N ASN A 570 -18.85 7.89 -38.47
CA ASN A 570 -20.30 8.06 -38.30
C ASN A 570 -20.95 7.18 -37.21
N LYS A 571 -20.22 6.90 -36.12
CA LYS A 571 -20.60 5.97 -35.03
C LYS A 571 -20.87 4.52 -35.48
N THR A 572 -20.32 4.12 -36.63
CA THR A 572 -20.33 2.72 -37.09
C THR A 572 -19.03 2.02 -36.66
N TYR A 573 -19.11 0.72 -36.38
CA TYR A 573 -17.96 -0.06 -35.92
C TYR A 573 -17.83 -1.36 -36.69
N GLN A 574 -16.60 -1.81 -36.92
CA GLN A 574 -16.29 -3.03 -37.67
C GLN A 574 -15.67 -4.11 -36.76
N PRO A 575 -15.93 -5.41 -37.03
CA PRO A 575 -15.25 -6.52 -36.37
C PRO A 575 -13.74 -6.44 -36.57
N THR A 576 -12.96 -6.89 -35.58
CA THR A 576 -11.49 -6.90 -35.64
C THR A 576 -10.97 -8.33 -35.57
N THR A 577 -9.88 -8.63 -36.28
CA THR A 577 -9.31 -9.98 -36.40
C THR A 577 -7.80 -9.96 -36.17
N TRP A 578 -7.38 -10.21 -34.93
CA TRP A 578 -5.98 -10.26 -34.53
C TRP A 578 -5.33 -11.58 -34.98
N GLN A 579 -4.01 -11.59 -35.18
CA GLN A 579 -3.25 -12.76 -35.62
C GLN A 579 -2.17 -13.15 -34.61
N ILE A 580 -2.07 -14.42 -34.24
CA ILE A 580 -0.90 -15.02 -33.59
C ILE A 580 -0.19 -15.91 -34.60
N ILE A 581 0.98 -15.49 -35.07
CA ILE A 581 1.86 -16.26 -35.95
C ILE A 581 2.87 -17.03 -35.10
N PHE A 582 3.05 -18.32 -35.38
CA PHE A 582 4.09 -19.14 -34.74
C PHE A 582 4.68 -20.18 -35.70
N GLU A 583 5.91 -20.62 -35.44
CA GLU A 583 6.57 -21.69 -36.19
C GLU A 583 6.46 -23.03 -35.44
N HIS A 584 6.18 -24.10 -36.17
CA HIS A 584 6.27 -25.49 -35.69
C HIS A 584 7.42 -26.19 -36.46
N PRO A 585 8.66 -26.15 -35.95
CA PRO A 585 9.85 -26.52 -36.73
C PRO A 585 10.03 -28.03 -36.95
N ASN A 586 9.20 -28.86 -36.32
CA ASN A 586 9.31 -30.33 -36.33
C ASN A 586 8.18 -30.95 -37.15
N GLU A 587 8.19 -32.27 -37.32
CA GLU A 587 6.98 -32.97 -37.76
C GLU A 587 5.84 -32.77 -36.76
N VAL A 588 4.63 -32.61 -37.28
CA VAL A 588 3.44 -32.35 -36.46
C VAL A 588 3.10 -33.61 -35.67
N VAL A 589 3.24 -33.53 -34.35
CA VAL A 589 2.86 -34.61 -33.42
C VAL A 589 1.37 -34.88 -33.58
N ARG A 590 1.00 -36.14 -33.90
CA ARG A 590 -0.39 -36.57 -34.02
C ARG A 590 -1.10 -36.52 -32.66
N GLY A 591 -2.35 -36.08 -32.66
CA GLY A 591 -3.19 -35.94 -31.47
C GLY A 591 -3.72 -34.51 -31.30
N ASN A 592 -4.33 -34.23 -30.16
CA ASN A 592 -4.95 -32.94 -29.91
C ASN A 592 -3.98 -31.99 -29.22
N TYR A 593 -3.71 -30.85 -29.85
CA TYR A 593 -3.14 -29.66 -29.23
C TYR A 593 -4.22 -29.01 -28.35
N THR A 594 -3.84 -28.18 -27.38
CA THR A 594 -4.80 -27.42 -26.56
C THR A 594 -4.41 -25.96 -26.53
N LEU A 595 -5.30 -25.09 -26.99
CA LEU A 595 -5.19 -23.64 -26.85
C LEU A 595 -5.97 -23.21 -25.60
N GLN A 596 -5.24 -22.79 -24.57
CA GLN A 596 -5.81 -22.13 -23.40
C GLN A 596 -6.00 -20.65 -23.71
N VAL A 597 -7.19 -20.11 -23.45
CA VAL A 597 -7.50 -18.68 -23.54
C VAL A 597 -8.15 -18.24 -22.24
N ALA A 598 -7.40 -17.51 -21.41
CA ALA A 598 -7.91 -16.81 -20.25
C ALA A 598 -8.22 -15.35 -20.62
N LEU A 599 -9.40 -14.88 -20.20
CA LEU A 599 -9.90 -13.53 -20.42
C LEU A 599 -10.05 -12.82 -19.07
N ALA A 600 -9.49 -11.62 -18.95
CA ALA A 600 -9.63 -10.76 -17.79
C ALA A 600 -11.00 -10.06 -17.73
N CYS A 601 -11.64 -9.80 -18.88
CA CYS A 601 -12.92 -9.08 -19.01
C CYS A 601 -13.66 -9.48 -20.29
N THR A 602 -15.00 -9.50 -20.26
CA THR A 602 -15.85 -9.67 -21.45
C THR A 602 -17.11 -8.78 -21.44
N ASN A 603 -17.30 -7.98 -22.49
CA ASN A 603 -18.47 -7.09 -22.65
C ASN A 603 -19.17 -7.30 -24.00
N ASP A 604 -20.38 -7.89 -23.97
CA ASP A 604 -21.24 -8.22 -25.12
C ASP A 604 -20.48 -8.76 -26.33
N ALA A 605 -19.47 -9.60 -26.11
CA ALA A 605 -18.50 -10.03 -27.10
C ALA A 605 -18.86 -11.39 -27.72
N ASP A 606 -18.32 -11.67 -28.90
CA ASP A 606 -18.22 -13.02 -29.47
C ASP A 606 -16.79 -13.16 -29.98
N LEU A 607 -16.01 -14.03 -29.35
CA LEU A 607 -14.64 -14.35 -29.73
C LEU A 607 -14.67 -15.63 -30.55
N GLN A 608 -14.36 -15.49 -31.84
CA GLN A 608 -14.21 -16.61 -32.76
C GLN A 608 -12.72 -16.86 -33.00
N ILE A 609 -12.32 -18.13 -33.04
CA ILE A 609 -10.94 -18.55 -33.24
C ILE A 609 -10.88 -19.48 -34.45
N ARG A 610 -9.91 -19.22 -35.34
CA ARG A 610 -9.63 -20.03 -36.53
C ARG A 610 -8.14 -20.32 -36.63
N LEU A 611 -7.77 -21.46 -37.19
CA LEU A 611 -6.38 -21.87 -37.38
C LEU A 611 -6.06 -22.04 -38.87
N ASN A 612 -5.05 -21.32 -39.34
CA ASN A 612 -4.47 -21.32 -40.69
C ASN A 612 -5.38 -20.84 -41.83
N ASP A 613 -6.70 -21.01 -41.73
CA ASP A 613 -7.70 -20.44 -42.66
C ASP A 613 -8.53 -19.34 -41.96
N PRO A 614 -8.40 -18.05 -42.35
CA PRO A 614 -9.17 -16.96 -41.75
C PRO A 614 -10.66 -16.96 -42.14
N GLU A 615 -11.03 -17.62 -43.25
CA GLU A 615 -12.41 -17.66 -43.77
C GLU A 615 -13.16 -18.93 -43.37
N ALA A 616 -12.53 -19.82 -42.59
CA ALA A 616 -13.12 -21.06 -42.11
C ALA A 616 -14.51 -20.86 -41.49
N ASN A 617 -15.48 -21.63 -41.97
CA ASN A 617 -16.88 -21.55 -41.55
C ASN A 617 -17.49 -22.96 -41.38
N PRO A 618 -17.90 -23.37 -40.16
CA PRO A 618 -17.78 -22.65 -38.90
C PRO A 618 -16.31 -22.39 -38.48
N PRO A 619 -16.06 -21.41 -37.59
CA PRO A 619 -14.75 -21.29 -36.95
C PRO A 619 -14.41 -22.53 -36.11
N ASP A 620 -13.11 -22.80 -35.91
CA ASP A 620 -12.65 -23.91 -35.07
C ASP A 620 -13.13 -23.78 -33.61
N PHE A 621 -13.36 -22.56 -33.12
CA PHE A 621 -14.05 -22.27 -31.87
C PHE A 621 -14.80 -20.94 -31.93
N ALA A 622 -15.92 -20.81 -31.21
CA ALA A 622 -16.61 -19.55 -30.98
C ALA A 622 -17.24 -19.54 -29.58
N THR A 623 -17.17 -18.40 -28.88
CA THR A 623 -17.82 -18.24 -27.57
C THR A 623 -19.33 -18.05 -27.67
N GLY A 624 -19.82 -17.55 -28.81
CA GLY A 624 -21.13 -16.92 -28.87
C GLY A 624 -21.14 -15.60 -28.08
N LYS A 625 -22.32 -15.01 -27.88
CA LYS A 625 -22.45 -13.81 -27.01
C LYS A 625 -22.07 -14.19 -25.57
N ILE A 626 -20.99 -13.60 -25.05
CA ILE A 626 -20.57 -13.70 -23.66
C ILE A 626 -20.40 -12.34 -22.99
N GLY A 627 -20.56 -12.33 -21.68
CA GLY A 627 -20.29 -11.18 -20.83
C GLY A 627 -21.32 -10.06 -20.90
N GLY A 628 -20.88 -8.91 -20.41
CA GLY A 628 -21.74 -7.81 -19.95
C GLY A 628 -21.17 -7.11 -18.71
N ASP A 629 -19.90 -7.36 -18.36
CA ASP A 629 -19.15 -6.40 -17.55
C ASP A 629 -18.96 -5.10 -18.34
N SER A 630 -18.38 -4.08 -17.69
CA SER A 630 -18.24 -2.74 -18.27
C SER A 630 -16.83 -2.17 -18.14
N ALA A 631 -15.82 -3.02 -17.89
CA ALA A 631 -14.45 -2.59 -17.58
C ALA A 631 -13.79 -1.78 -18.71
N ILE A 632 -14.01 -2.19 -19.98
CA ILE A 632 -13.52 -1.50 -21.18
C ILE A 632 -13.97 -0.04 -21.22
N ALA A 633 -15.25 0.23 -20.95
CA ALA A 633 -15.80 1.59 -20.93
C ALA A 633 -15.38 2.35 -19.67
N ARG A 634 -15.35 1.65 -18.53
CA ARG A 634 -15.29 2.21 -17.17
C ARG A 634 -13.91 2.10 -16.52
N HIS A 635 -12.85 2.34 -17.28
CA HIS A 635 -11.52 2.58 -16.72
C HIS A 635 -10.93 1.41 -15.91
N GLY A 636 -11.22 0.16 -16.31
CA GLY A 636 -10.66 -1.06 -15.71
C GLY A 636 -9.67 -1.78 -16.63
N VAL A 637 -8.96 -2.78 -16.08
CA VAL A 637 -8.10 -3.75 -16.81
C VAL A 637 -8.48 -5.20 -16.50
N HIS A 638 -9.65 -5.42 -15.90
CA HIS A 638 -10.26 -6.71 -15.61
C HIS A 638 -11.74 -6.50 -15.25
N GLY A 639 -12.51 -7.59 -15.27
CA GLY A 639 -13.92 -7.71 -14.92
C GLY A 639 -14.17 -9.09 -14.31
N LEU A 640 -14.99 -9.92 -14.95
CA LEU A 640 -15.08 -11.35 -14.61
C LEU A 640 -14.06 -12.18 -15.42
N HIS A 641 -13.30 -13.02 -14.73
CA HIS A 641 -12.32 -13.91 -15.35
C HIS A 641 -13.00 -15.14 -15.99
N ARG A 642 -12.58 -15.52 -17.19
CA ARG A 642 -13.07 -16.72 -17.90
C ARG A 642 -11.92 -17.48 -18.56
N LEU A 643 -11.87 -18.79 -18.37
CA LEU A 643 -10.91 -19.68 -19.02
C LEU A 643 -11.62 -20.60 -20.03
N PHE A 644 -11.07 -20.70 -21.24
CA PHE A 644 -11.47 -21.65 -22.27
C PHE A 644 -10.30 -22.58 -22.63
N SER A 645 -10.54 -23.90 -22.60
CA SER A 645 -9.58 -24.92 -23.01
C SER A 645 -10.01 -25.54 -24.34
N ILE A 646 -9.39 -25.10 -25.44
CA ILE A 646 -9.84 -25.39 -26.80
C ILE A 646 -9.00 -26.52 -27.39
N SER A 647 -9.62 -27.66 -27.67
CA SER A 647 -8.96 -28.82 -28.31
C SER A 647 -8.82 -28.62 -29.82
N VAL A 648 -7.59 -28.71 -30.33
CA VAL A 648 -7.26 -28.50 -31.75
C VAL A 648 -6.62 -29.76 -32.32
N GLY A 649 -7.21 -30.33 -33.38
CA GLY A 649 -6.68 -31.53 -34.03
C GLY A 649 -5.36 -31.29 -34.75
N SER A 650 -4.46 -32.28 -34.73
CA SER A 650 -3.16 -32.21 -35.45
C SER A 650 -3.28 -32.03 -36.96
N ASP A 651 -4.44 -32.30 -37.55
CA ASP A 651 -4.79 -32.03 -38.95
C ASP A 651 -4.88 -30.53 -39.28
N ARG A 652 -5.14 -29.68 -38.27
CA ARG A 652 -5.21 -28.22 -38.43
C ARG A 652 -3.86 -27.53 -38.26
N ILE A 653 -2.88 -28.22 -37.68
CA ILE A 653 -1.54 -27.70 -37.43
C ILE A 653 -0.64 -28.05 -38.62
N LEU A 654 0.05 -27.04 -39.16
CA LEU A 654 1.02 -27.21 -40.26
C LEU A 654 2.44 -27.38 -39.71
N LYS A 655 3.31 -27.99 -40.51
CA LYS A 655 4.77 -27.93 -40.31
C LYS A 655 5.30 -26.58 -40.81
N GLY A 656 6.13 -25.91 -40.01
CA GLY A 656 6.55 -24.53 -40.23
C GLY A 656 5.50 -23.52 -39.76
N ARG A 657 5.27 -22.48 -40.57
CA ARG A 657 4.45 -21.33 -40.21
C ARG A 657 2.99 -21.70 -40.01
N ASN A 658 2.44 -21.28 -38.86
CA ASN A 658 1.04 -21.34 -38.51
C ASN A 658 0.52 -19.94 -38.13
N THR A 659 -0.77 -19.69 -38.32
CA THR A 659 -1.47 -18.47 -37.88
C THR A 659 -2.78 -18.82 -37.17
N ILE A 660 -2.94 -18.39 -35.92
CA ILE A 660 -4.26 -18.36 -35.24
C ILE A 660 -4.87 -16.99 -35.47
N TYR A 661 -6.10 -16.96 -35.97
CA TYR A 661 -6.91 -15.76 -36.12
C TYR A 661 -7.90 -15.65 -34.94
N LEU A 662 -7.83 -14.55 -34.20
CA LEU A 662 -8.72 -14.22 -33.09
C LEU A 662 -9.65 -13.09 -33.53
N LYS A 663 -10.92 -13.38 -33.77
CA LYS A 663 -11.91 -12.43 -34.30
C LYS A 663 -12.92 -12.02 -33.24
N GLN A 664 -12.93 -10.73 -32.87
CA GLN A 664 -14.06 -10.11 -32.18
C GLN A 664 -15.14 -9.87 -33.23
N ALA A 665 -16.27 -10.58 -33.13
CA ALA A 665 -17.30 -10.60 -34.18
C ALA A 665 -18.50 -9.66 -33.96
N ARG A 666 -18.52 -8.86 -32.88
CA ARG A 666 -19.67 -8.04 -32.46
C ARG A 666 -19.32 -6.57 -32.34
N SER A 667 -19.62 -5.80 -33.39
CA SER A 667 -19.25 -4.38 -33.54
C SER A 667 -20.45 -3.43 -33.62
N ARG A 668 -21.37 -3.46 -32.63
CA ARG A 668 -22.51 -2.52 -32.58
C ARG A 668 -22.19 -1.22 -31.83
N ASN A 669 -21.17 -1.23 -30.97
CA ASN A 669 -20.74 -0.08 -30.16
C ASN A 669 -19.24 -0.23 -29.75
N PRO A 670 -18.55 0.85 -29.34
CA PRO A 670 -17.09 0.85 -29.18
C PRO A 670 -16.58 0.04 -27.98
N PHE A 671 -17.46 -0.32 -27.05
CA PHE A 671 -17.09 -1.00 -25.80
C PHE A 671 -17.16 -2.53 -25.93
N GLN A 672 -17.61 -3.06 -27.06
CA GLN A 672 -17.73 -4.50 -27.27
C GLN A 672 -16.37 -5.11 -27.50
N GLY A 673 -16.04 -6.13 -26.70
CA GLY A 673 -14.71 -6.69 -26.72
C GLY A 673 -14.39 -7.59 -25.54
N VAL A 674 -13.16 -8.09 -25.56
CA VAL A 674 -12.57 -8.87 -24.48
C VAL A 674 -11.24 -8.25 -24.08
N MET A 675 -10.87 -8.36 -22.81
CA MET A 675 -9.47 -8.21 -22.40
C MET A 675 -8.92 -9.61 -22.16
N TYR A 676 -7.72 -9.88 -22.66
CA TYR A 676 -7.02 -11.13 -22.38
C TYR A 676 -6.34 -11.05 -21.01
N ASP A 677 -6.17 -12.20 -20.38
CA ASP A 677 -5.29 -12.42 -19.22
C ASP A 677 -4.06 -13.19 -19.71
N TYR A 678 -4.27 -14.38 -20.24
CA TYR A 678 -3.18 -15.24 -20.69
C TYR A 678 -3.62 -16.19 -21.80
N ILE A 679 -2.74 -16.41 -22.79
CA ILE A 679 -2.95 -17.36 -23.89
C ILE A 679 -1.79 -18.33 -23.94
N ARG A 680 -2.07 -19.64 -24.03
CA ARG A 680 -1.05 -20.70 -24.14
C ARG A 680 -1.44 -21.76 -25.16
N LEU A 681 -0.52 -22.12 -26.04
CA LEU A 681 -0.66 -23.34 -26.86
C LEU A 681 0.13 -24.49 -26.23
N GLU A 682 -0.51 -25.66 -26.10
CA GLU A 682 0.04 -26.92 -25.60
C GLU A 682 0.01 -27.98 -26.70
N ARG A 683 1.06 -28.82 -26.77
CA ARG A 683 1.16 -29.92 -27.75
C ARG A 683 0.76 -31.28 -27.16
N PRO A 684 0.40 -32.28 -27.98
CA PRO A 684 0.15 -33.64 -27.51
C PRO A 684 1.36 -34.24 -26.76
N GLN A 685 1.10 -35.20 -25.87
CA GLN A 685 2.13 -36.08 -25.33
C GLN A 685 2.79 -36.90 -26.44
N LEU A 686 4.09 -37.15 -26.29
CA LEU A 686 4.83 -38.10 -27.12
C LEU A 686 4.66 -39.51 -26.53
N THR A 687 3.70 -40.27 -27.05
CA THR A 687 3.47 -41.66 -26.63
C THR A 687 4.62 -42.55 -27.08
N VAL A 688 5.49 -42.95 -26.15
CA VAL A 688 6.57 -43.92 -26.43
C VAL A 688 5.95 -45.32 -26.48
N ILE A 689 5.74 -45.85 -27.68
CA ILE A 689 5.22 -47.21 -27.88
C ILE A 689 6.37 -48.22 -27.71
N THR A 690 6.52 -48.78 -26.52
CA THR A 690 7.38 -49.95 -26.29
C THR A 690 6.64 -51.22 -26.71
N THR A 691 6.94 -51.75 -27.90
CA THR A 691 6.40 -53.04 -28.37
C THR A 691 7.14 -54.22 -27.73
N PRO A 692 6.45 -55.16 -27.06
CA PRO A 692 7.07 -56.38 -26.54
C PRO A 692 7.13 -57.46 -27.62
N ASN A 693 8.33 -57.74 -28.15
CA ASN A 693 8.53 -58.84 -29.10
C ASN A 693 8.77 -60.17 -28.39
N HIS A 694 7.85 -61.13 -28.60
CA HIS A 694 7.99 -62.53 -28.17
C HIS A 694 8.20 -63.45 -29.38
N SER A 695 9.37 -64.10 -29.47
CA SER A 695 9.59 -65.35 -30.21
C SER A 695 10.88 -66.02 -29.73
N GLN A 696 11.00 -67.35 -29.92
CA GLN A 696 12.08 -68.17 -29.36
C GLN A 696 12.89 -68.92 -30.43
N GLY A 697 14.17 -69.18 -30.13
CA GLY A 697 15.00 -70.21 -30.75
C GLY A 697 15.73 -69.80 -32.03
N MET A 698 16.88 -70.41 -32.38
CA MET A 698 17.75 -71.33 -31.61
C MET A 698 19.14 -71.35 -32.29
N GLY A 699 20.25 -71.39 -31.53
CA GLY A 699 21.59 -71.58 -32.11
C GLY A 699 22.73 -71.01 -31.25
N THR A 700 23.79 -71.80 -31.04
CA THR A 700 24.86 -71.51 -30.06
C THR A 700 26.18 -71.14 -30.76
N ILE A 701 26.82 -70.06 -30.31
CA ILE A 701 28.28 -69.90 -30.41
C ILE A 701 28.81 -69.43 -29.05
N SER A 702 29.74 -70.18 -28.48
CA SER A 702 30.39 -69.90 -27.20
C SER A 702 31.85 -69.47 -27.40
N ILE A 703 32.19 -68.25 -26.99
CA ILE A 703 33.57 -67.75 -26.92
C ILE A 703 33.81 -67.14 -25.53
N THR A 704 35.01 -67.37 -25.00
CA THR A 704 35.36 -67.23 -23.58
C THR A 704 35.56 -65.77 -23.13
N LYS A 705 34.96 -65.39 -21.99
CA LYS A 705 35.29 -64.15 -21.27
C LYS A 705 35.26 -64.37 -19.75
N LYS A 706 36.35 -64.92 -19.18
CA LYS A 706 36.46 -65.23 -17.73
C LYS A 706 37.74 -64.73 -17.04
N ASN A 707 38.62 -64.03 -17.77
CA ASN A 707 39.94 -63.60 -17.27
C ASN A 707 40.14 -62.07 -17.19
N ILE A 708 39.10 -61.25 -17.36
CA ILE A 708 39.22 -59.77 -17.30
C ILE A 708 38.67 -59.22 -15.98
N ASP A 709 37.50 -59.68 -15.55
CA ASP A 709 36.75 -59.02 -14.47
C ASP A 709 37.38 -59.25 -13.07
N ARG A 710 38.28 -60.23 -12.92
CA ARG A 710 38.91 -60.56 -11.64
C ARG A 710 40.03 -59.59 -11.22
N GLN A 711 40.62 -58.86 -12.16
CA GLN A 711 41.78 -58.01 -11.91
C GLN A 711 41.41 -56.54 -11.62
N ILE A 712 40.16 -56.15 -11.92
CA ILE A 712 39.63 -54.81 -11.60
C ILE A 712 39.17 -54.77 -10.14
N VAL A 713 38.36 -55.74 -9.72
CA VAL A 713 37.79 -55.81 -8.35
C VAL A 713 38.86 -55.87 -7.26
N GLN A 714 39.97 -56.59 -7.51
CA GLN A 714 41.09 -56.69 -6.57
C GLN A 714 41.70 -55.31 -6.24
N ASN A 715 41.88 -54.47 -7.26
CA ASN A 715 42.50 -53.15 -7.12
C ASN A 715 41.60 -52.12 -6.42
N GLU A 716 40.27 -52.27 -6.47
CA GLU A 716 39.36 -51.33 -5.78
C GLU A 716 39.31 -51.60 -4.27
N VAL A 717 39.45 -52.86 -3.83
CA VAL A 717 39.48 -53.23 -2.41
C VAL A 717 40.73 -52.68 -1.70
N GLU A 718 41.93 -52.89 -2.26
CA GLU A 718 43.19 -52.39 -1.68
C GLU A 718 43.21 -50.85 -1.58
N ASN A 719 42.54 -50.14 -2.50
CA ASN A 719 42.40 -48.68 -2.44
C ASN A 719 41.34 -48.20 -1.42
N ALA A 720 40.39 -49.05 -1.03
CA ALA A 720 39.40 -48.73 0.00
C ALA A 720 40.00 -48.89 1.41
N GLU A 721 40.69 -50.01 1.68
CA GLU A 721 41.31 -50.29 2.98
C GLU A 721 42.35 -49.22 3.37
N LYS A 722 43.16 -48.78 2.40
CA LYS A 722 44.17 -47.74 2.63
C LYS A 722 43.56 -46.40 3.08
N ARG A 723 42.44 -45.99 2.48
CA ARG A 723 41.72 -44.76 2.84
C ARG A 723 41.08 -44.83 4.22
N ALA A 724 40.67 -46.01 4.69
CA ALA A 724 40.16 -46.18 6.05
C ALA A 724 41.27 -45.95 7.08
N SER A 725 42.47 -46.48 6.84
CA SER A 725 43.60 -46.32 7.75
C SER A 725 44.11 -44.87 7.83
N ASP A 726 44.14 -44.15 6.71
CA ASP A 726 44.49 -42.72 6.69
C ASP A 726 43.50 -41.87 7.53
N LEU A 727 42.20 -42.22 7.50
CA LEU A 727 41.14 -41.53 8.25
C LEU A 727 41.23 -41.72 9.77
N GLU A 728 41.55 -42.93 10.26
CA GLU A 728 41.72 -43.17 11.70
C GLU A 728 42.88 -42.34 12.30
N LEU A 729 43.97 -42.18 11.54
CA LEU A 729 45.13 -41.39 11.95
C LEU A 729 44.81 -39.88 12.01
N GLU A 730 43.87 -39.40 11.19
CA GLU A 730 43.42 -38.00 11.19
C GLU A 730 42.47 -37.71 12.35
N VAL A 731 41.55 -38.63 12.67
CA VAL A 731 40.68 -38.56 13.86
C VAL A 731 41.49 -38.53 15.16
N GLN A 732 42.55 -39.34 15.29
CA GLN A 732 43.42 -39.31 16.47
C GLN A 732 44.10 -37.94 16.67
N LYS A 733 44.51 -37.26 15.59
CA LYS A 733 45.10 -35.91 15.67
C LYS A 733 44.07 -34.86 16.10
N LEU A 734 42.86 -34.90 15.54
CA LEU A 734 41.78 -33.98 15.88
C LEU A 734 41.43 -34.03 17.37
N ASN A 735 41.36 -35.23 17.96
CA ASN A 735 41.07 -35.39 19.39
C ASN A 735 42.14 -34.75 20.28
N SER A 736 43.43 -34.85 19.92
CA SER A 736 44.51 -34.19 20.68
C SER A 736 44.49 -32.66 20.59
N ILE A 737 43.97 -32.11 19.48
CA ILE A 737 43.80 -30.66 19.29
C ILE A 737 42.63 -30.13 20.13
N ILE A 738 41.51 -30.87 20.18
CA ILE A 738 40.35 -30.51 21.01
C ILE A 738 40.74 -30.41 22.49
N GLN A 739 41.49 -31.40 23.00
CA GLN A 739 41.87 -31.45 24.41
C GLN A 739 42.75 -30.26 24.85
N ASN A 740 43.73 -29.84 24.03
CA ASN A 740 44.51 -28.62 24.28
C ASN A 740 43.66 -27.34 24.24
N GLN A 741 42.64 -27.30 23.38
CA GLN A 741 41.76 -26.13 23.26
C GLN A 741 40.87 -25.98 24.51
N GLU A 742 40.42 -27.08 25.11
CA GLU A 742 39.62 -27.07 26.35
C GLU A 742 40.42 -26.51 27.53
N GLU A 743 41.66 -26.97 27.75
CA GLU A 743 42.55 -26.42 28.80
C GLU A 743 42.83 -24.91 28.59
N THR A 744 43.07 -24.50 27.34
CA THR A 744 43.30 -23.09 26.97
C THR A 744 42.08 -22.22 27.26
N ASN A 745 40.88 -22.70 26.91
CA ASN A 745 39.62 -22.00 27.18
C ASN A 745 39.35 -21.85 28.69
N THR A 746 39.72 -22.86 29.49
CA THR A 746 39.58 -22.81 30.96
C THR A 746 40.48 -21.73 31.59
N GLN A 747 41.72 -21.55 31.12
CA GLN A 747 42.57 -20.44 31.59
C GLN A 747 41.95 -19.07 31.23
N LEU A 748 41.52 -18.89 29.99
CA LEU A 748 40.97 -17.61 29.50
C LEU A 748 39.68 -17.20 30.24
N HIS A 749 38.85 -18.16 30.66
CA HIS A 749 37.64 -17.89 31.43
C HIS A 749 37.95 -17.28 32.80
N ASN A 750 38.94 -17.81 33.51
CA ASN A 750 39.34 -17.32 34.83
C ASN A 750 39.94 -15.90 34.75
N GLU A 751 40.70 -15.60 33.70
CA GLU A 751 41.26 -14.27 33.47
C GLU A 751 40.15 -13.24 33.15
N LEU A 752 39.15 -13.62 32.36
CA LEU A 752 37.97 -12.79 32.07
C LEU A 752 37.12 -12.45 33.31
N GLN A 753 36.98 -13.36 34.28
CA GLN A 753 36.31 -13.03 35.54
C GLN A 753 37.08 -11.97 36.34
N SER A 754 38.41 -12.04 36.38
CA SER A 754 39.23 -11.03 37.08
C SER A 754 39.08 -9.61 36.50
N GLN A 755 38.92 -9.50 35.18
CA GLN A 755 38.73 -8.21 34.52
C GLN A 755 37.32 -7.64 34.72
N ARG A 756 36.28 -8.47 34.84
CA ARG A 756 34.92 -8.00 35.17
C ARG A 756 34.89 -7.28 36.53
N GLN A 757 35.50 -7.88 37.55
CA GLN A 757 35.52 -7.30 38.90
C GLN A 757 36.17 -5.90 38.91
N LEU A 758 37.27 -5.75 38.16
CA LEU A 758 37.99 -4.48 38.03
C LEU A 758 37.18 -3.39 37.32
N ILE A 759 36.26 -3.75 36.42
CA ILE A 759 35.38 -2.81 35.71
C ILE A 759 34.23 -2.35 36.61
N GLU A 760 33.67 -3.25 37.44
CA GLU A 760 32.59 -2.92 38.37
C GLU A 760 33.05 -1.93 39.47
N ASP A 761 34.27 -2.09 39.99
CA ASP A 761 34.90 -1.12 40.90
C ASP A 761 35.09 0.27 40.25
N GLN A 762 35.42 0.31 38.95
CA GLN A 762 35.57 1.57 38.20
C GLN A 762 34.22 2.23 37.93
N GLU A 763 33.18 1.46 37.58
CA GLU A 763 31.81 1.97 37.43
C GLU A 763 31.27 2.56 38.73
N LEU A 764 31.48 1.88 39.87
CA LEU A 764 31.07 2.38 41.18
C LEU A 764 31.72 3.74 41.48
N THR A 765 33.02 3.85 41.22
CA THR A 765 33.79 5.09 41.37
C THR A 765 33.24 6.24 40.51
N LEU A 766 32.92 5.96 39.23
CA LEU A 766 32.35 6.94 38.30
C LEU A 766 30.93 7.38 38.69
N ARG A 767 30.10 6.46 39.22
CA ARG A 767 28.75 6.77 39.73
C ARG A 767 28.83 7.76 40.90
N THR A 768 29.77 7.57 41.84
CA THR A 768 30.00 8.52 42.95
C THR A 768 30.41 9.91 42.46
N GLN A 769 31.35 10.00 41.51
CA GLN A 769 31.79 11.29 40.95
C GLN A 769 30.65 12.04 40.22
N ARG A 770 29.85 11.32 39.43
CA ARG A 770 28.68 11.86 38.71
C ARG A 770 27.66 12.47 39.68
N ASP A 771 27.39 11.80 40.79
CA ASP A 771 26.33 12.21 41.71
C ASP A 771 26.77 13.30 42.69
N GLN A 772 28.07 13.45 42.96
CA GLN A 772 28.64 14.68 43.53
C GLN A 772 28.42 15.88 42.58
N MET A 773 28.80 15.75 41.31
CA MET A 773 28.68 16.84 40.33
C MET A 773 27.24 17.34 40.14
N LYS A 774 26.22 16.47 40.32
CA LYS A 774 24.81 16.88 40.36
C LYS A 774 24.50 17.83 41.51
N GLN A 775 25.00 17.55 42.72
CA GLN A 775 24.75 18.38 43.91
C GLN A 775 25.37 19.77 43.75
N ASP A 776 26.57 19.84 43.17
CA ASP A 776 27.28 21.10 42.92
C ASP A 776 26.52 21.98 41.91
N ILE A 777 25.96 21.38 40.84
CA ILE A 777 25.11 22.07 39.86
C ILE A 777 23.80 22.57 40.52
N GLU A 778 23.14 21.76 41.34
CA GLU A 778 21.88 22.13 41.98
C GLU A 778 22.07 23.28 42.99
N LEU A 779 23.23 23.33 43.67
CA LEU A 779 23.62 24.42 44.57
C LEU A 779 23.82 25.75 43.82
N GLU A 780 24.46 25.70 42.65
CA GLU A 780 24.71 26.90 41.84
C GLU A 780 23.42 27.41 41.16
N MET A 781 22.52 26.53 40.70
CA MET A 781 21.19 26.95 40.23
C MET A 781 20.39 27.67 41.32
N LYS A 782 20.46 27.22 42.58
CA LYS A 782 19.80 27.88 43.73
C LYS A 782 20.37 29.27 44.01
N ARG A 783 21.69 29.48 43.84
CA ARG A 783 22.31 30.82 43.91
C ARG A 783 21.80 31.76 42.82
N GLN A 784 21.71 31.27 41.59
CA GLN A 784 21.26 32.10 40.46
C GLN A 784 19.77 32.47 40.58
N MET A 785 18.92 31.56 41.07
CA MET A 785 17.53 31.88 41.42
C MET A 785 17.41 32.94 42.54
N ALA A 786 18.25 32.88 43.57
CA ALA A 786 18.25 33.88 44.64
C ALA A 786 18.59 35.29 44.11
N ASN A 787 19.58 35.40 43.23
CA ASN A 787 19.95 36.67 42.58
C ASN A 787 18.83 37.22 41.68
N LEU A 788 18.10 36.37 40.96
CA LEU A 788 16.94 36.76 40.16
C LEU A 788 15.77 37.27 41.01
N LEU A 789 15.47 36.60 42.12
CA LEU A 789 14.37 37.00 43.02
C LEU A 789 14.68 38.29 43.78
N GLY A 790 15.94 38.55 44.14
CA GLY A 790 16.36 39.80 44.75
C GLY A 790 16.01 41.02 43.87
N ASN A 791 16.30 40.96 42.57
CA ASN A 791 16.06 42.05 41.61
C ASN A 791 14.56 42.34 41.34
N LEU A 792 13.65 41.41 41.64
CA LEU A 792 12.20 41.59 41.46
C LEU A 792 11.49 42.21 42.68
N SER A 793 12.21 42.45 43.79
CA SER A 793 11.64 42.98 45.03
C SER A 793 11.49 44.51 45.09
N PHE A 794 12.05 45.24 44.11
CA PHE A 794 12.06 46.71 44.07
C PHE A 794 11.15 47.29 42.97
N ASN A 795 9.86 46.92 42.98
CA ASN A 795 8.76 47.77 42.48
C ASN A 795 7.38 47.25 42.92
N CYS A 796 6.37 48.12 42.85
CA CYS A 796 4.95 47.85 43.14
C CYS A 796 4.55 47.60 44.62
N LEU A 797 4.63 48.64 45.45
CA LEU A 797 3.82 48.75 46.66
C LEU A 797 3.23 50.16 46.80
N GLY A 798 1.90 50.25 46.85
CA GLY A 798 1.15 51.49 47.14
C GLY A 798 0.31 52.05 45.98
N CYS A 799 -1.03 51.89 46.06
CA CYS A 799 -1.92 52.99 46.49
C CYS A 799 -3.41 52.70 46.20
N PHE A 800 -4.23 52.64 47.26
CA PHE A 800 -5.61 53.14 47.24
C PHE A 800 -5.95 53.68 48.63
N GLY A 801 -6.48 54.90 48.71
CA GLY A 801 -6.77 55.58 49.98
C GLY A 801 -6.57 57.09 49.89
N HIS A 802 -7.66 57.84 49.71
CA HIS A 802 -7.63 59.31 49.70
C HIS A 802 -7.55 59.87 51.13
N GLN A 803 -6.70 60.89 51.33
CA GLN A 803 -6.98 61.96 52.29
C GLN A 803 -6.70 63.35 51.72
N VAL A 804 -7.32 64.32 52.40
CA VAL A 804 -7.66 65.69 52.02
C VAL A 804 -6.43 66.60 51.83
N ARG A 805 -6.48 67.40 50.74
CA ARG A 805 -6.12 68.84 50.57
C ARG A 805 -5.51 69.62 51.79
N PRO A 806 -4.84 70.79 51.58
CA PRO A 806 -4.15 71.31 50.37
C PRO A 806 -2.89 72.22 50.64
N ARG A 807 -2.44 72.93 49.58
CA ARG A 807 -1.82 74.30 49.55
C ARG A 807 -0.30 74.50 49.76
N CYS A 808 0.30 75.14 48.74
CA CYS A 808 1.25 76.28 48.80
C CYS A 808 2.67 76.02 49.36
N MET A 809 3.75 76.72 48.95
CA MET A 809 4.08 77.71 47.90
C MET A 809 5.60 77.56 47.62
N GLY A 810 6.26 78.04 46.56
CA GLY A 810 5.86 78.79 45.36
C GLY A 810 7.06 79.56 44.76
N ARG A 811 7.02 79.89 43.46
CA ARG A 811 7.87 80.89 42.73
C ARG A 811 9.41 80.75 42.73
N ARG A 812 9.97 80.44 41.53
CA ARG A 812 10.94 81.25 40.74
C ARG A 812 11.34 80.45 39.47
N ALA A 813 11.80 81.01 38.35
CA ALA A 813 11.25 82.04 37.44
C ALA A 813 12.38 82.51 36.49
N ARG A 814 12.45 81.95 35.26
CA ARG A 814 13.25 82.43 34.09
C ARG A 814 14.80 82.35 34.24
N PRO A 815 15.61 82.56 33.16
CA PRO A 815 15.28 82.81 31.74
C PRO A 815 15.91 81.81 30.72
N SER A 816 15.75 82.16 29.45
CA SER A 816 15.93 81.44 28.18
C SER A 816 17.28 81.54 27.46
N CYS A 817 17.66 80.48 26.71
CA CYS A 817 18.33 80.52 25.38
C CYS A 817 19.73 81.18 25.28
N PRO A 818 20.41 81.29 24.09
CA PRO A 818 20.10 80.79 22.73
C PRO A 818 21.28 80.05 22.00
N ASP A 819 21.10 79.87 20.67
CA ASP A 819 22.14 79.80 19.61
C ASP A 819 23.01 78.53 19.40
N ARG A 820 23.67 78.33 18.23
CA ARG A 820 23.34 78.46 16.77
C ARG A 820 24.62 78.16 15.94
N GLN A 821 24.49 78.02 14.61
CA GLN A 821 25.59 77.91 13.60
C GLN A 821 26.34 76.55 13.62
N SER A 822 27.01 76.05 12.57
CA SER A 822 27.00 76.29 11.09
C SER A 822 27.57 75.01 10.43
N ARG A 823 27.05 74.45 9.32
CA ARG A 823 26.88 74.90 7.91
C ARG A 823 28.17 74.75 7.05
N MET A 824 27.99 74.19 5.84
CA MET A 824 28.93 73.95 4.71
C MET A 824 29.57 72.55 4.62
N GLY A 825 29.50 71.82 3.48
CA GLY A 825 28.61 72.00 2.30
C GLY A 825 29.01 71.28 0.99
N ARG A 826 28.05 71.21 0.04
CA ARG A 826 28.16 70.84 -1.41
C ARG A 826 28.52 69.36 -1.74
N SER A 827 28.15 68.76 -2.88
CA SER A 827 27.16 68.99 -3.98
C SER A 827 27.14 67.76 -4.93
N GLY A 828 26.09 67.39 -5.68
CA GLY A 828 24.72 67.92 -5.86
C GLY A 828 23.93 67.25 -7.03
N HIS A 829 22.68 67.69 -7.26
CA HIS A 829 21.69 67.28 -8.32
C HIS A 829 21.14 65.84 -8.26
N LEU A 830 19.85 65.47 -8.50
CA LEU A 830 18.48 66.07 -8.68
C LEU A 830 17.45 64.92 -8.37
N GLY A 831 16.10 64.94 -8.38
CA GLY A 831 14.97 65.85 -8.67
C GLY A 831 13.75 64.99 -9.16
N LEU A 832 12.44 65.30 -9.07
CA LEU A 832 11.62 66.40 -8.49
C LEU A 832 10.09 66.03 -8.48
N SER A 833 9.32 66.37 -7.41
CA SER A 833 7.89 66.84 -7.31
C SER A 833 6.70 66.23 -8.13
N ASP A 834 5.41 66.19 -7.70
CA ASP A 834 4.71 66.40 -6.40
C ASP A 834 3.20 65.93 -6.42
N SER A 835 2.36 66.36 -5.45
CA SER A 835 1.08 65.76 -4.97
C SER A 835 -0.30 66.30 -5.48
N SER A 836 -1.39 65.53 -5.22
CA SER A 836 -2.84 65.90 -5.08
C SER A 836 -3.72 66.10 -6.36
N GLY A 837 -5.08 66.04 -6.34
CA GLY A 837 -6.06 65.64 -5.28
C GLY A 837 -7.57 65.89 -5.61
N SER A 838 -8.48 65.35 -4.78
CA SER A 838 -9.93 65.66 -4.56
C SER A 838 -11.05 65.52 -5.65
N SER A 839 -12.06 64.68 -5.33
CA SER A 839 -13.54 64.80 -5.50
C SER A 839 -14.29 65.28 -6.79
N VAL A 840 -15.16 64.39 -7.31
CA VAL A 840 -16.59 64.59 -7.76
C VAL A 840 -16.90 65.29 -9.12
N SER A 841 -18.06 64.95 -9.69
CA SER A 841 -18.47 64.92 -11.11
C SER A 841 -19.32 66.09 -11.66
N LEU A 842 -19.19 66.38 -12.98
CA LEU A 842 -20.18 66.92 -13.98
C LEU A 842 -19.50 66.93 -15.38
N VAL A 843 -20.12 67.20 -16.55
CA VAL A 843 -21.22 66.47 -17.26
C VAL A 843 -21.33 66.96 -18.73
N GLN A 844 -21.59 66.06 -19.71
CA GLN A 844 -21.96 66.33 -21.13
C GLN A 844 -20.92 67.12 -22.00
N SER A 845 -20.94 67.15 -23.35
CA SER A 845 -21.73 66.47 -24.44
C SER A 845 -21.02 66.61 -25.80
N GLU A 846 -21.20 65.65 -26.72
CA GLU A 846 -21.16 65.82 -28.22
C GLU A 846 -19.86 66.33 -28.90
N SER A 847 -19.57 66.15 -30.20
CA SER A 847 -20.03 65.22 -31.26
C SER A 847 -19.01 65.24 -32.44
N LEU A 848 -19.32 64.58 -33.57
CA LEU A 848 -18.83 64.74 -34.97
C LEU A 848 -18.20 63.49 -35.64
N GLY A 849 -18.66 63.22 -36.88
CA GLY A 849 -18.00 62.37 -37.90
C GLY A 849 -17.18 63.24 -38.88
N PRO A 850 -17.13 62.97 -40.21
CA PRO A 850 -18.11 62.23 -41.05
C PRO A 850 -17.49 61.30 -42.14
N SER A 851 -18.33 60.90 -43.12
CA SER A 851 -18.01 60.43 -44.51
C SER A 851 -17.25 59.09 -44.71
N GLU A 852 -17.52 58.23 -45.71
CA GLU A 852 -18.54 58.28 -46.79
C GLU A 852 -18.98 56.88 -47.31
N SER A 853 -19.72 56.84 -48.44
CA SER A 853 -20.41 55.70 -49.11
C SER A 853 -19.47 54.68 -49.80
N SER A 854 -19.89 53.53 -50.37
CA SER A 854 -21.17 52.98 -50.87
C SER A 854 -21.39 51.50 -50.39
N GLY A 855 -22.50 50.77 -50.57
CA GLY A 855 -23.46 50.57 -51.68
C GLY A 855 -23.05 49.33 -52.52
N SER A 856 -23.88 48.33 -52.83
CA SER A 856 -25.37 48.28 -52.92
C SER A 856 -25.98 46.87 -52.80
N SER A 857 -27.30 46.79 -52.51
CA SER A 857 -28.36 45.88 -53.07
C SER A 857 -28.18 44.32 -53.11
N GLU A 858 -29.18 43.43 -53.21
CA GLU A 858 -30.67 43.35 -53.10
C GLU A 858 -31.05 41.82 -53.14
N SER A 859 -32.24 41.30 -52.82
CA SER A 859 -33.31 41.64 -51.85
C SER A 859 -34.40 40.52 -51.83
N LEU A 860 -35.41 40.65 -50.94
CA LEU A 860 -36.77 40.06 -50.99
C LEU A 860 -37.00 38.53 -50.83
N ASP A 861 -37.84 38.20 -49.84
CA ASP A 861 -38.80 37.08 -49.75
C ASP A 861 -39.80 37.06 -50.97
N PRO A 862 -40.67 36.03 -51.25
CA PRO A 862 -41.40 35.21 -50.25
C PRO A 862 -41.98 33.81 -50.65
N PHE A 863 -42.73 33.24 -49.68
CA PHE A 863 -43.94 32.40 -49.81
C PHE A 863 -43.90 30.88 -50.17
N GLU A 864 -44.78 30.15 -49.47
CA GLU A 864 -45.47 28.87 -49.79
C GLU A 864 -44.67 27.55 -50.01
N SER A 865 -45.25 26.35 -49.80
CA SER A 865 -46.28 25.91 -48.82
C SER A 865 -46.36 24.37 -48.70
N SER A 866 -47.06 23.90 -47.66
CA SER A 866 -47.75 22.59 -47.55
C SER A 866 -47.02 21.30 -47.13
N ASN A 867 -47.75 20.51 -46.32
CA ASN A 867 -47.74 19.04 -46.14
C ASN A 867 -46.48 18.36 -45.53
N LEU A 868 -46.56 17.81 -44.30
CA LEU A 868 -47.15 16.52 -43.89
C LEU A 868 -46.37 15.30 -44.44
N SER A 869 -45.91 14.34 -43.63
CA SER A 869 -46.66 13.73 -42.51
C SER A 869 -45.82 13.30 -41.28
N LYS A 870 -46.55 12.93 -40.22
CA LYS A 870 -46.09 12.64 -38.85
C LYS A 870 -45.63 11.18 -38.62
N SER A 871 -44.58 11.01 -37.82
CA SER A 871 -44.63 10.31 -36.52
C SER A 871 -43.41 10.79 -35.69
N LEU A 872 -43.53 11.35 -34.48
CA LEU A 872 -44.13 10.88 -33.21
C LEU A 872 -43.47 9.60 -32.67
N GLY A 873 -42.76 9.62 -31.53
CA GLY A 873 -42.54 10.76 -30.62
C GLY A 873 -41.34 10.66 -29.66
N PRO A 874 -41.10 11.70 -28.83
CA PRO A 874 -39.77 12.02 -28.28
C PRO A 874 -39.68 11.96 -26.73
N SER A 875 -38.72 12.68 -26.16
CA SER A 875 -38.22 12.62 -24.79
C SER A 875 -38.84 13.61 -23.78
N GLU A 876 -38.49 13.39 -22.51
CA GLU A 876 -38.18 14.38 -21.46
C GLU A 876 -39.25 15.27 -20.78
N SER A 877 -39.26 15.13 -19.44
CA SER A 877 -39.32 16.20 -18.43
C SER A 877 -40.62 16.97 -18.17
N SER A 878 -40.84 17.34 -16.89
CA SER A 878 -41.54 18.57 -16.43
C SER A 878 -41.48 18.71 -14.90
N VAL A 879 -41.81 19.91 -14.39
CA VAL A 879 -41.68 20.33 -12.99
C VAL A 879 -42.97 21.04 -12.52
N LEU A 880 -43.30 20.92 -11.22
CA LEU A 880 -44.27 21.69 -10.39
C LEU A 880 -45.46 22.44 -11.03
N SER A 881 -46.67 22.23 -10.50
CA SER A 881 -47.55 23.31 -9.97
C SER A 881 -48.86 22.77 -9.31
N LEU A 882 -49.79 23.67 -8.96
CA LEU A 882 -50.75 23.57 -7.82
C LEU A 882 -52.25 23.45 -8.21
N LEU A 883 -53.07 23.12 -7.20
CA LEU A 883 -54.50 23.48 -6.99
C LEU A 883 -55.64 22.82 -7.81
N SER A 884 -56.38 21.90 -7.17
CA SER A 884 -57.85 21.96 -6.87
C SER A 884 -58.28 20.63 -6.21
N VAL A 885 -58.82 20.56 -4.98
CA VAL A 885 -60.11 21.04 -4.41
C VAL A 885 -61.28 20.06 -4.64
N SER A 886 -62.09 19.86 -3.59
CA SER A 886 -63.32 19.04 -3.48
C SER A 886 -63.12 17.52 -3.20
N LEU A 887 -63.98 16.83 -2.42
CA LEU A 887 -65.02 17.27 -1.45
C LEU A 887 -65.43 16.10 -0.51
N ASN A 888 -65.50 16.34 0.81
CA ASN A 888 -66.38 15.66 1.82
C ASN A 888 -66.31 14.10 1.98
N ARG A 889 -66.71 13.47 3.10
CA ARG A 889 -67.34 13.88 4.37
C ARG A 889 -67.11 12.79 5.47
N GLN A 890 -67.28 13.18 6.75
CA GLN A 890 -67.96 12.48 7.89
C GLN A 890 -67.94 10.92 8.00
N ALA A 891 -67.79 10.29 9.17
CA ALA A 891 -67.64 10.78 10.55
C ALA A 891 -67.11 9.70 11.55
N CYS A 892 -66.77 10.15 12.77
CA CYS A 892 -66.64 9.33 14.00
C CYS A 892 -68.04 8.86 14.52
N PRO A 893 -68.20 8.08 15.63
CA PRO A 893 -67.21 7.76 16.68
C PRO A 893 -67.22 6.35 17.32
N SER A 894 -66.27 6.14 18.25
CA SER A 894 -66.33 5.21 19.40
C SER A 894 -66.15 3.70 19.13
N ARG A 895 -65.80 2.83 20.10
CA ARG A 895 -65.63 3.00 21.56
C ARG A 895 -64.59 2.00 22.11
N ARG A 896 -63.88 2.34 23.20
CA ARG A 896 -63.07 1.43 24.04
C ARG A 896 -64.00 0.67 25.02
N PRO A 897 -63.66 -0.54 25.53
CA PRO A 897 -62.72 -0.66 26.67
C PRO A 897 -61.77 -1.89 26.67
N ARG A 898 -60.84 -1.89 27.65
CA ARG A 898 -60.05 -3.04 28.17
C ARG A 898 -60.85 -3.68 29.35
N PRO A 899 -60.29 -4.49 30.29
CA PRO A 899 -59.07 -5.34 30.31
C PRO A 899 -59.37 -6.79 30.82
N THR A 900 -58.36 -7.66 30.98
CA THR A 900 -57.96 -8.30 32.28
C THR A 900 -56.78 -9.30 32.14
N CYS A 901 -56.09 -9.53 33.27
CA CYS A 901 -55.22 -10.68 33.61
C CYS A 901 -55.94 -11.44 34.78
N PRO A 902 -55.57 -12.65 35.30
CA PRO A 902 -54.20 -12.93 35.82
C PRO A 902 -53.70 -14.41 35.97
N SER A 903 -52.39 -14.54 36.28
CA SER A 903 -51.74 -15.41 37.31
C SER A 903 -51.72 -16.97 37.32
N CYS A 904 -50.48 -17.49 37.41
CA CYS A 904 -49.94 -18.49 38.36
C CYS A 904 -50.20 -20.02 38.24
N TRP A 905 -49.15 -20.82 38.52
CA TRP A 905 -49.07 -21.87 39.57
C TRP A 905 -47.58 -22.23 39.87
N ALA A 906 -47.27 -23.10 40.84
CA ALA A 906 -45.91 -23.45 41.32
C ALA A 906 -45.86 -24.88 41.95
N ARG A 907 -44.83 -25.43 42.65
CA ARG A 907 -43.63 -24.92 43.37
C ARG A 907 -42.68 -26.10 43.77
N LEU A 908 -41.58 -25.82 44.50
CA LEU A 908 -40.65 -26.74 45.26
C LEU A 908 -39.52 -27.41 44.43
N ALA A 909 -38.30 -27.72 44.95
CA ALA A 909 -37.72 -27.59 46.30
C ALA A 909 -36.22 -27.16 46.31
N ASN A 910 -35.65 -26.92 47.51
CA ASN A 910 -34.26 -26.52 47.85
C ASN A 910 -34.06 -26.87 49.36
N PRO A 911 -32.99 -26.49 50.15
CA PRO A 911 -31.70 -25.82 49.91
C PRO A 911 -30.50 -26.78 50.15
N ALA A 912 -29.22 -26.43 50.29
CA ALA A 912 -28.47 -25.16 50.47
C ALA A 912 -27.05 -25.31 49.81
N HIS A 913 -25.93 -24.62 50.11
CA HIS A 913 -25.44 -23.60 51.09
C HIS A 913 -24.09 -23.02 50.51
N ARG A 914 -23.38 -21.97 50.99
CA ARG A 914 -23.52 -20.97 52.07
C ARG A 914 -22.64 -19.73 51.71
N THR A 915 -23.13 -18.51 51.97
CA THR A 915 -22.37 -17.24 52.25
C THR A 915 -21.18 -16.78 51.35
N ARG A 916 -21.26 -15.65 50.61
CA ARG A 916 -21.00 -14.21 51.01
C ARG A 916 -19.49 -13.90 51.24
N LEU A 917 -18.86 -12.77 50.87
CA LEU A 917 -19.20 -11.43 50.33
C LEU A 917 -17.88 -10.80 49.73
N GLY A 918 -17.78 -9.74 48.89
CA GLY A 918 -18.71 -8.98 48.04
C GLY A 918 -18.31 -7.48 47.86
N THR A 919 -18.80 -6.83 46.77
CA THR A 919 -18.82 -5.37 46.44
C THR A 919 -17.55 -4.55 46.01
N LYS A 920 -17.70 -3.88 44.83
CA LYS A 920 -17.38 -2.48 44.45
C LYS A 920 -16.05 -2.06 43.74
N LEU A 921 -16.25 -1.41 42.57
CA LEU A 921 -15.52 -0.23 41.98
C LEU A 921 -14.01 -0.36 41.65
N LYS A 922 -13.39 0.37 40.71
CA LYS A 922 -13.80 1.10 39.47
C LYS A 922 -12.50 1.48 38.69
N CYS A 923 -12.65 1.93 37.43
CA CYS A 923 -11.90 2.95 36.66
C CYS A 923 -10.66 3.66 37.28
N TRP A 924 -9.66 4.18 36.55
CA TRP A 924 -9.38 4.42 35.10
C TRP A 924 -7.85 4.71 34.97
N ALA A 925 -7.09 4.37 33.91
CA ALA A 925 -7.03 4.92 32.52
C ALA A 925 -6.27 6.27 32.36
N ILE A 926 -5.56 6.44 31.21
CA ILE A 926 -5.05 7.72 30.63
C ILE A 926 -3.81 8.30 31.38
N GLU A 927 -2.83 9.05 30.81
CA GLU A 927 -2.74 9.81 29.53
C GLU A 927 -1.57 9.41 28.57
N TYR A 928 -0.87 10.38 27.94
CA TYR A 928 -0.33 10.25 26.57
C TYR A 928 0.70 11.38 26.18
N LEU A 929 1.37 11.25 25.01
CA LEU A 929 2.15 12.29 24.25
C LEU A 929 3.57 12.68 24.77
N ALA A 930 4.49 13.33 24.01
CA ALA A 930 4.41 13.94 22.66
C ALA A 930 5.76 14.04 21.87
N GLN A 931 5.74 13.73 20.55
CA GLN A 931 6.19 14.57 19.39
C GLN A 931 7.67 15.12 19.30
N ALA A 932 8.19 15.74 18.22
CA ALA A 932 7.63 16.24 16.95
C ALA A 932 8.63 16.42 15.76
N ARG A 933 8.23 15.96 14.54
CA ARG A 933 8.34 16.62 13.19
C ARG A 933 9.73 17.03 12.61
N VAL A 934 10.05 16.74 11.32
CA VAL A 934 9.89 17.68 10.14
C VAL A 934 10.06 16.96 8.75
N SER A 935 9.82 17.62 7.59
CA SER A 935 9.37 17.07 6.26
C SER A 935 10.15 17.60 5.01
N ARG A 936 10.02 17.26 3.68
CA ARG A 936 9.13 16.45 2.76
C ARG A 936 9.50 16.67 1.24
N LEU A 937 9.15 15.76 0.31
CA LEU A 937 8.92 15.92 -1.18
C LEU A 937 10.15 16.26 -2.08
N GLY A 938 10.21 16.17 -3.45
CA GLY A 938 9.36 15.64 -4.55
C GLY A 938 9.80 16.14 -5.99
N GLU A 939 9.04 15.93 -7.09
CA GLU A 939 9.37 16.19 -8.53
C GLU A 939 9.48 17.63 -9.16
N LYS A 940 10.23 17.78 -10.27
CA LYS A 940 9.73 18.25 -11.60
C LYS A 940 10.79 18.28 -12.73
N TRP A 941 10.77 17.30 -13.64
CA TRP A 941 10.63 17.43 -15.11
C TRP A 941 11.03 16.15 -15.86
N ARG A 942 10.53 16.00 -17.11
CA ARG A 942 10.42 14.74 -17.86
C ARG A 942 10.84 14.92 -19.34
N LYS A 943 11.20 13.80 -19.99
CA LYS A 943 11.34 13.56 -21.46
C LYS A 943 12.50 14.23 -22.24
N VAL A 944 13.41 13.38 -22.72
CA VAL A 944 13.91 13.34 -24.12
C VAL A 944 13.76 11.89 -24.61
N LEU A 945 13.68 11.67 -25.93
CA LEU A 945 13.20 10.43 -26.55
C LEU A 945 14.26 9.32 -26.78
N LEU A 946 13.80 8.14 -27.20
CA LEU A 946 14.59 6.97 -27.63
C LEU A 946 15.44 7.24 -28.88
N LEU A 947 16.53 6.47 -29.04
CA LEU A 947 16.90 5.86 -30.33
C LEU A 947 17.75 4.56 -30.15
N SER A 948 17.32 3.49 -30.84
CA SER A 948 18.08 2.40 -31.54
C SER A 948 19.54 2.01 -31.18
N LEU A 949 20.03 0.76 -31.35
CA LEU A 949 19.46 -0.62 -31.43
C LEU A 949 20.64 -1.65 -31.57
N THR A 950 20.37 -2.95 -31.35
CA THR A 950 21.14 -4.16 -31.81
C THR A 950 22.67 -4.24 -31.67
N CYS A 951 23.14 -5.15 -30.79
CA CYS A 951 24.24 -6.15 -31.00
C CYS A 951 24.74 -6.70 -29.65
N ARG A 952 24.98 -8.00 -29.42
CA ARG A 952 24.62 -9.27 -30.11
C ARG A 952 24.26 -10.30 -29.04
N LEU A 953 23.50 -11.34 -29.41
CA LEU A 953 23.48 -12.61 -28.67
C LEU A 953 24.65 -13.47 -29.18
N ASP A 954 25.44 -14.02 -28.27
CA ASP A 954 26.36 -15.15 -28.52
C ASP A 954 26.06 -16.17 -27.41
N GLU A 955 25.23 -17.16 -27.73
CA GLU A 955 24.70 -18.12 -26.75
C GLU A 955 25.72 -19.20 -26.40
N ARG A 956 26.69 -18.86 -25.54
CA ARG A 956 27.64 -19.85 -24.99
C ARG A 956 27.78 -19.75 -23.48
N PHE A 957 27.65 -20.92 -22.84
CA PHE A 957 27.77 -21.21 -21.40
C PHE A 957 26.64 -20.74 -20.49
N TRP A 958 25.59 -21.57 -20.42
CA TRP A 958 25.06 -22.01 -19.13
C TRP A 958 25.36 -23.50 -18.95
N PRO A 959 26.12 -23.85 -17.91
CA PRO A 959 25.66 -24.91 -17.02
C PRO A 959 25.64 -24.46 -15.55
N LEU A 960 24.79 -25.11 -14.75
CA LEU A 960 24.79 -24.97 -13.30
C LEU A 960 26.10 -25.51 -12.71
N GLY A 961 26.66 -24.80 -11.72
CA GLY A 961 27.84 -25.22 -10.99
C GLY A 961 28.28 -24.13 -10.01
N GLU A 962 28.56 -24.51 -8.78
CA GLU A 962 28.87 -23.58 -7.69
C GLU A 962 30.18 -22.84 -7.96
N LYS A 963 30.16 -21.51 -7.80
CA LYS A 963 31.38 -20.71 -7.63
C LYS A 963 31.34 -20.01 -6.29
N TRP A 964 31.92 -20.70 -5.31
CA TRP A 964 32.78 -20.13 -4.26
C TRP A 964 32.83 -18.61 -4.26
N SER A 965 32.14 -18.00 -3.29
CA SER A 965 32.49 -16.65 -2.85
C SER A 965 33.96 -16.64 -2.47
N ARG A 966 34.69 -15.60 -2.88
CA ARG A 966 36.03 -15.36 -2.35
C ARG A 966 35.90 -15.00 -0.87
N PRO A 967 36.88 -15.34 -0.01
CA PRO A 967 36.91 -14.84 1.35
C PRO A 967 36.77 -13.31 1.37
N GLY A 968 35.85 -12.79 2.18
CA GLY A 968 35.70 -11.35 2.42
C GLY A 968 34.41 -10.66 1.96
N GLU A 969 33.50 -11.31 1.22
CA GLU A 969 32.21 -10.68 0.87
C GLU A 969 31.18 -10.76 2.02
N GLN A 970 31.11 -9.72 2.86
CA GLN A 970 29.98 -9.50 3.78
C GLN A 970 28.89 -8.64 3.11
N GLY A 971 27.62 -8.93 3.44
CA GLY A 971 26.44 -8.35 2.78
C GLY A 971 25.34 -9.36 2.45
N LEU A 972 25.06 -10.31 3.36
CA LEU A 972 24.27 -11.52 3.09
C LEU A 972 22.76 -11.27 3.00
N LEU A 973 22.20 -10.42 3.86
CA LEU A 973 20.74 -10.18 3.94
C LEU A 973 20.15 -9.73 2.60
N LYS A 974 20.83 -8.88 1.83
CA LYS A 974 20.38 -8.42 0.49
C LYS A 974 20.56 -9.47 -0.63
N ARG A 975 21.04 -10.68 -0.32
CA ARG A 975 21.38 -11.74 -1.30
C ARG A 975 20.66 -13.07 -1.04
N GLU A 976 20.10 -13.28 0.15
CA GLU A 976 19.43 -14.52 0.53
C GLU A 976 17.98 -14.59 -0.01
N CYS A 977 17.86 -14.88 -1.30
CA CYS A 977 16.58 -14.87 -2.05
C CYS A 977 15.98 -16.27 -2.29
N GLN A 978 16.37 -17.29 -1.51
CA GLN A 978 15.87 -18.67 -1.65
C GLN A 978 14.61 -18.97 -0.82
N GLY A 979 14.20 -18.03 0.03
CA GLY A 979 13.02 -18.11 0.89
C GLY A 979 12.54 -16.71 1.27
N TYR A 980 11.82 -16.62 2.38
CA TYR A 980 11.32 -15.35 2.90
C TYR A 980 12.42 -14.56 3.60
N GLN A 981 12.18 -13.26 3.66
CA GLN A 981 12.80 -12.39 4.65
C GLN A 981 11.69 -11.78 5.50
N PHE A 982 11.88 -11.81 6.82
CA PHE A 982 11.07 -11.04 7.77
C PHE A 982 12.01 -10.08 8.48
N TRP A 983 11.56 -8.85 8.71
CA TRP A 983 12.39 -7.82 9.32
C TRP A 983 11.57 -6.94 10.25
N THR A 984 12.27 -6.31 11.18
CA THR A 984 11.75 -5.29 12.07
C THR A 984 12.86 -4.26 12.29
N ARG A 985 12.59 -3.17 13.00
CA ARG A 985 13.62 -2.24 13.48
C ARG A 985 13.68 -2.33 15.00
N ALA A 986 14.87 -2.56 15.54
CA ALA A 986 15.09 -2.50 16.97
C ALA A 986 14.89 -1.08 17.52
N ASP A 987 14.52 -0.96 18.80
CA ASP A 987 14.48 0.33 19.50
C ASP A 987 15.91 0.83 19.85
N LYS A 988 16.01 1.94 20.61
CA LYS A 988 17.32 2.48 21.02
C LYS A 988 18.03 1.67 22.11
N LEU A 989 17.38 0.70 22.74
CA LEU A 989 17.96 -0.25 23.70
C LEU A 989 18.33 -1.57 23.02
N GLY A 990 17.95 -1.76 21.75
CA GLY A 990 18.19 -2.98 20.98
C GLY A 990 17.05 -4.00 21.04
N HIS A 991 15.93 -3.71 21.70
CA HIS A 991 14.79 -4.63 21.73
C HIS A 991 14.12 -4.72 20.36
N PHE A 992 13.76 -5.95 19.97
CA PHE A 992 13.08 -6.19 18.70
C PHE A 992 12.10 -7.38 18.81
N THR A 993 10.99 -7.28 18.08
CA THR A 993 10.04 -8.38 17.87
C THR A 993 9.78 -8.51 16.38
N ILE A 994 9.94 -9.73 15.84
CA ILE A 994 9.51 -10.09 14.49
C ILE A 994 8.34 -11.06 14.64
N ALA A 995 7.12 -10.54 14.48
CA ALA A 995 5.89 -11.33 14.60
C ALA A 995 5.53 -12.01 13.28
N ASN A 996 4.64 -13.01 13.34
CA ASN A 996 4.04 -13.69 12.19
C ASN A 996 5.07 -14.31 11.21
N ILE A 997 6.22 -14.77 11.72
CA ILE A 997 7.20 -15.51 10.93
C ILE A 997 6.59 -16.85 10.51
N VAL A 998 6.65 -17.14 9.21
CA VAL A 998 6.12 -18.38 8.64
C VAL A 998 7.01 -19.56 9.03
N PRO A 999 6.48 -20.74 9.41
CA PRO A 999 7.29 -21.86 9.87
C PRO A 999 8.41 -22.32 8.93
N GLY A 1000 9.55 -22.70 9.52
CA GLY A 1000 10.75 -23.16 8.83
C GLY A 1000 12.03 -22.59 9.44
N ASP A 1001 13.15 -22.83 8.76
CA ASP A 1001 14.49 -22.49 9.21
C ASP A 1001 14.97 -21.12 8.69
N TYR A 1002 15.41 -20.25 9.60
CA TYR A 1002 15.78 -18.86 9.30
C TYR A 1002 17.17 -18.48 9.80
N ASN A 1003 17.96 -17.87 8.93
CA ASN A 1003 19.13 -17.08 9.32
C ASN A 1003 18.65 -15.71 9.82
N LEU A 1004 18.87 -15.39 11.10
CA LEU A 1004 18.67 -14.02 11.59
C LEU A 1004 19.89 -13.16 11.25
N TYR A 1005 19.64 -11.99 10.65
CA TYR A 1005 20.65 -10.96 10.40
C TYR A 1005 20.23 -9.65 11.05
N ALA A 1006 21.23 -8.87 11.48
CA ALA A 1006 21.04 -7.50 11.92
C ALA A 1006 22.20 -6.62 11.42
N TRP A 1007 22.05 -5.31 11.59
CA TRP A 1007 23.08 -4.30 11.37
C TRP A 1007 22.62 -3.03 12.08
N ILE A 1008 23.56 -2.17 12.47
CA ILE A 1008 23.26 -0.96 13.25
C ILE A 1008 23.83 0.24 12.49
N PRO A 1009 23.02 1.24 12.10
CA PRO A 1009 23.51 2.46 11.46
C PRO A 1009 24.61 3.13 12.29
N GLY A 1010 25.74 3.46 11.66
CA GLY A 1010 26.93 3.98 12.34
C GLY A 1010 27.88 2.91 12.89
N ILE A 1011 27.57 1.62 12.70
CA ILE A 1011 28.42 0.49 13.09
C ILE A 1011 28.70 -0.39 11.87
N PHE A 1012 29.97 -0.46 11.46
CA PHE A 1012 30.40 -1.21 10.28
C PHE A 1012 30.20 -2.72 10.42
N GLY A 1013 29.52 -3.31 9.44
CA GLY A 1013 29.44 -4.76 9.19
C GLY A 1013 28.03 -5.34 9.21
N ASP A 1014 27.96 -6.66 9.08
CA ASP A 1014 26.73 -7.46 9.17
C ASP A 1014 26.78 -8.32 10.43
N TYR A 1015 25.75 -8.27 11.29
CA TYR A 1015 25.49 -9.32 12.26
C TYR A 1015 24.77 -10.49 11.58
N LYS A 1016 25.22 -11.70 11.87
CA LYS A 1016 24.47 -12.93 11.62
C LYS A 1016 24.39 -13.71 12.93
N TYR A 1017 23.22 -14.21 13.28
CA TYR A 1017 23.07 -15.20 14.34
C TYR A 1017 23.63 -16.54 13.85
N ASN A 1018 24.58 -17.11 14.60
CA ASN A 1018 25.33 -18.29 14.15
C ASN A 1018 24.47 -19.56 14.04
N THR A 1019 23.37 -19.64 14.79
CA THR A 1019 22.44 -20.77 14.80
C THR A 1019 21.22 -20.46 13.93
N THR A 1020 20.81 -21.41 13.10
CA THR A 1020 19.56 -21.31 12.33
C THR A 1020 18.36 -21.36 13.28
N ILE A 1021 17.43 -20.42 13.16
CA ILE A 1021 16.22 -20.36 13.98
C ILE A 1021 15.12 -21.18 13.31
N THR A 1022 14.81 -22.35 13.87
CA THR A 1022 13.68 -23.18 13.44
C THR A 1022 12.37 -22.67 14.05
N ILE A 1023 11.59 -21.93 13.27
CA ILE A 1023 10.26 -21.43 13.66
C ILE A 1023 9.23 -22.54 13.45
N THR A 1024 8.49 -22.91 14.50
CA THR A 1024 7.37 -23.86 14.41
C THR A 1024 6.01 -23.15 14.54
N PRO A 1025 4.90 -23.73 14.05
CA PRO A 1025 3.59 -23.08 14.06
C PRO A 1025 3.15 -22.65 15.47
N GLY A 1026 2.82 -21.37 15.65
CA GLY A 1026 2.37 -20.82 16.94
C GLY A 1026 3.46 -20.68 18.02
N SER A 1027 4.72 -20.96 17.70
CA SER A 1027 5.82 -20.81 18.65
C SER A 1027 6.18 -19.35 18.94
N ILE A 1028 6.66 -19.10 20.16
CA ILE A 1028 7.28 -17.84 20.57
C ILE A 1028 8.72 -18.18 20.98
N ILE A 1029 9.70 -17.76 20.19
CA ILE A 1029 11.12 -17.99 20.47
C ILE A 1029 11.71 -16.74 21.12
N GLN A 1030 12.13 -16.87 22.37
CA GLN A 1030 12.90 -15.83 23.07
C GLN A 1030 14.39 -16.06 22.82
N LEU A 1031 15.04 -15.09 22.18
CA LEU A 1031 16.47 -15.17 21.81
C LEU A 1031 17.40 -14.57 22.87
N GLY A 1032 16.85 -13.91 23.90
CA GLY A 1032 17.62 -13.20 24.90
C GLY A 1032 18.40 -12.01 24.32
N SER A 1033 19.47 -11.61 25.01
CA SER A 1033 20.35 -10.52 24.59
C SER A 1033 21.31 -10.97 23.48
N LEU A 1034 21.10 -10.49 22.26
CA LEU A 1034 22.00 -10.75 21.14
C LEU A 1034 23.14 -9.72 21.10
N ILE A 1035 24.37 -10.16 21.35
CA ILE A 1035 25.57 -9.30 21.31
C ILE A 1035 26.12 -9.29 19.87
N TYR A 1036 26.26 -8.10 19.29
CA TYR A 1036 26.99 -7.90 18.04
C TYR A 1036 28.36 -7.29 18.31
N ASN A 1037 29.42 -8.05 17.98
CA ASN A 1037 30.80 -7.57 17.99
C ASN A 1037 31.17 -7.10 16.55
N PRO A 1038 31.33 -5.79 16.30
CA PRO A 1038 31.59 -5.29 14.95
C PRO A 1038 33.02 -5.59 14.49
N PRO A 1039 33.26 -5.95 13.22
CA PRO A 1039 34.61 -6.19 12.71
C PRO A 1039 35.58 -5.03 12.97
N ARG A 1040 36.58 -5.31 13.82
CA ARG A 1040 37.72 -4.46 14.15
C ARG A 1040 38.95 -5.35 14.33
N ASN A 1041 40.05 -5.00 13.66
CA ASN A 1041 41.35 -5.68 13.70
C ASN A 1041 42.41 -4.77 14.35
N GLY A 1042 41.99 -3.62 14.89
CA GLY A 1042 42.84 -2.69 15.62
C GLY A 1042 42.29 -1.25 15.67
N PRO A 1043 43.09 -0.31 16.19
CA PRO A 1043 42.69 1.09 16.37
C PRO A 1043 42.47 1.80 15.03
N THR A 1044 41.43 2.63 14.95
CA THR A 1044 41.19 3.51 13.81
C THR A 1044 42.37 4.49 13.65
N VAL A 1045 42.95 4.56 12.45
CA VAL A 1045 43.88 5.63 12.03
C VAL A 1045 43.10 6.82 11.51
N TRP A 1046 42.15 6.55 10.61
CA TRP A 1046 41.21 7.51 10.06
C TRP A 1046 40.00 6.79 9.47
N GLU A 1047 38.89 7.52 9.33
CA GLU A 1047 37.66 7.04 8.72
C GLU A 1047 36.93 8.15 7.94
N ILE A 1048 36.11 7.75 6.98
CA ILE A 1048 35.43 8.60 5.98
C ILE A 1048 34.02 8.03 5.77
N GLY A 1049 32.99 8.88 5.86
CA GLY A 1049 31.58 8.47 5.78
C GLY A 1049 31.03 7.91 7.09
N ILE A 1050 29.82 7.37 7.03
CA ILE A 1050 29.10 6.73 8.14
C ILE A 1050 28.63 5.36 7.64
N PRO A 1051 28.94 4.24 8.32
CA PRO A 1051 28.48 2.93 7.87
C PRO A 1051 26.99 2.76 8.16
N ASP A 1052 26.12 3.26 7.28
CA ASP A 1052 24.66 3.09 7.33
C ASP A 1052 24.05 2.45 6.07
N ARG A 1053 24.92 1.98 5.17
CA ARG A 1053 24.67 1.36 3.86
C ARG A 1053 24.15 2.35 2.81
N SER A 1054 24.56 3.61 2.90
CA SER A 1054 24.10 4.74 2.07
C SER A 1054 25.25 5.62 1.60
N ALA A 1055 24.93 6.65 0.82
CA ALA A 1055 25.86 7.71 0.39
C ALA A 1055 25.20 9.08 0.59
N ALA A 1056 24.52 9.24 1.74
CA ALA A 1056 23.63 10.36 2.04
C ALA A 1056 24.35 11.55 2.69
N GLU A 1057 25.42 11.25 3.41
CA GLU A 1057 26.30 12.14 4.15
C GLU A 1057 27.38 12.78 3.27
N PHE A 1058 27.68 12.17 2.13
CA PHE A 1058 28.67 12.63 1.17
C PHE A 1058 28.19 13.82 0.32
N HIS A 1059 29.14 14.56 -0.26
CA HIS A 1059 28.86 15.76 -1.05
C HIS A 1059 28.02 15.49 -2.30
N VAL A 1060 26.82 16.08 -2.29
CA VAL A 1060 25.92 16.19 -3.45
C VAL A 1060 25.90 17.65 -3.89
N PRO A 1061 26.38 17.99 -5.10
CA PRO A 1061 26.46 19.37 -5.55
C PRO A 1061 25.10 19.96 -5.95
N ASN A 1062 25.06 21.29 -6.08
CA ASN A 1062 23.89 22.01 -6.60
C ASN A 1062 23.49 21.50 -8.02
N PRO A 1063 22.17 21.34 -8.27
CA PRO A 1063 21.64 20.90 -9.56
C PRO A 1063 21.77 21.96 -10.66
N TYR A 1064 21.78 21.49 -11.92
CA TYR A 1064 21.78 22.35 -13.11
C TYR A 1064 20.53 23.25 -13.16
N PRO A 1065 20.64 24.59 -13.26
CA PRO A 1065 19.50 25.52 -13.21
C PRO A 1065 18.35 25.23 -14.19
N ASN A 1066 18.65 24.69 -15.37
CA ASN A 1066 17.69 24.33 -16.41
C ASN A 1066 17.07 22.93 -16.25
N LEU A 1067 17.58 22.10 -15.33
CA LEU A 1067 17.12 20.74 -15.05
C LEU A 1067 16.63 20.57 -13.60
N ILE A 1068 16.49 21.67 -12.83
CA ILE A 1068 16.10 21.60 -11.42
C ILE A 1068 14.71 21.01 -11.27
N ASN A 1069 14.71 19.84 -10.65
CA ASN A 1069 13.59 19.09 -10.17
C ASN A 1069 12.99 19.83 -8.95
N ARG A 1070 11.93 20.63 -9.18
CA ARG A 1070 11.57 21.77 -8.32
C ARG A 1070 11.09 21.40 -6.91
N LEU A 1071 10.37 20.31 -6.75
CA LEU A 1071 9.74 19.97 -5.47
C LEU A 1071 10.77 19.38 -4.46
N TYR A 1072 12.00 19.06 -4.91
CA TYR A 1072 13.22 18.80 -4.10
C TYR A 1072 14.02 20.08 -3.77
N ILE A 1073 13.58 21.28 -4.14
CA ILE A 1073 14.28 22.53 -3.75
C ILE A 1073 14.14 22.75 -2.23
N GLY A 1074 15.27 23.07 -1.57
CA GLY A 1074 15.33 23.27 -0.13
C GLY A 1074 15.28 21.98 0.70
N LYS A 1075 15.68 20.84 0.11
CA LYS A 1075 15.59 19.50 0.72
C LYS A 1075 16.97 18.80 0.76
N PRO A 1076 17.90 19.18 1.66
CA PRO A 1076 19.28 18.68 1.62
C PRO A 1076 19.39 17.14 1.51
N LEU A 1077 18.62 16.42 2.35
CA LEU A 1077 18.50 14.96 2.37
C LEU A 1077 17.93 14.32 1.09
N HIS A 1078 17.54 15.11 0.08
CA HIS A 1078 17.00 14.64 -1.19
C HIS A 1078 17.71 15.30 -2.42
N ASN A 1079 18.77 16.10 -2.22
CA ASN A 1079 19.50 16.76 -3.31
C ASN A 1079 19.94 15.77 -4.41
N PHE A 1080 20.26 14.53 -4.05
CA PHE A 1080 20.71 13.48 -4.96
C PHE A 1080 19.65 13.04 -5.98
N ARG A 1081 18.36 13.33 -5.74
CA ARG A 1081 17.23 12.95 -6.61
C ARG A 1081 17.13 13.78 -7.91
N GLN A 1082 17.92 14.84 -8.01
CA GLN A 1082 18.00 15.75 -9.15
C GLN A 1082 18.60 15.02 -10.39
N TYR A 1083 18.10 15.32 -11.60
CA TYR A 1083 18.62 14.69 -12.81
C TYR A 1083 20.00 15.24 -13.19
N GLY A 1084 20.91 14.35 -13.57
CA GLY A 1084 22.22 14.70 -14.12
C GLY A 1084 23.31 15.00 -13.09
N ILE A 1085 23.05 14.91 -11.77
CA ILE A 1085 24.02 15.28 -10.72
C ILE A 1085 25.37 14.58 -10.89
N TRP A 1086 25.41 13.30 -11.26
CA TRP A 1086 26.66 12.57 -11.51
C TRP A 1086 27.55 13.24 -12.59
N LYS A 1087 26.96 13.96 -13.55
CA LYS A 1087 27.72 14.71 -14.57
C LYS A 1087 28.46 15.93 -14.00
N ARG A 1088 28.00 16.49 -12.88
CA ARG A 1088 28.66 17.63 -12.20
C ARG A 1088 30.07 17.27 -11.73
N TYR A 1089 30.39 15.98 -11.55
CA TYR A 1089 31.76 15.51 -11.26
C TYR A 1089 32.78 16.09 -12.27
N ASN A 1090 32.47 16.03 -13.56
CA ASN A 1090 33.29 16.56 -14.65
C ASN A 1090 33.50 18.09 -14.59
N GLU A 1091 32.65 18.83 -13.85
CA GLU A 1091 32.66 20.29 -13.79
C GLU A 1091 33.31 20.81 -12.50
N LEU A 1092 33.21 20.06 -11.40
CA LEU A 1092 33.95 20.31 -10.17
C LEU A 1092 35.42 19.89 -10.30
N TYR A 1093 35.66 18.79 -11.01
CA TYR A 1093 36.97 18.16 -11.18
C TYR A 1093 37.34 18.13 -12.68
N PRO A 1094 37.58 19.28 -13.35
CA PRO A 1094 37.72 19.32 -14.81
C PRO A 1094 39.04 18.74 -15.33
N ASN A 1095 40.16 19.03 -14.65
CA ASN A 1095 41.52 18.72 -15.11
C ASN A 1095 42.18 17.55 -14.35
N GLU A 1096 41.72 17.32 -13.12
CA GLU A 1096 42.21 16.31 -12.17
C GLU A 1096 41.02 15.54 -11.58
N ASP A 1097 41.28 14.48 -10.82
CA ASP A 1097 40.26 13.73 -10.08
C ASP A 1097 40.26 14.08 -8.58
N LEU A 1098 39.20 13.69 -7.87
CA LEU A 1098 38.98 14.02 -6.46
C LEU A 1098 40.18 13.64 -5.56
N THR A 1099 40.67 14.63 -4.82
CA THR A 1099 41.63 14.46 -3.72
C THR A 1099 40.97 14.78 -2.39
N TYR A 1100 40.98 13.83 -1.46
CA TYR A 1100 40.56 14.00 -0.08
C TYR A 1100 41.77 13.97 0.84
N THR A 1101 41.90 14.91 1.77
CA THR A 1101 43.02 14.96 2.72
C THR A 1101 42.51 14.73 4.14
N VAL A 1102 42.91 13.61 4.75
CA VAL A 1102 42.52 13.25 6.12
C VAL A 1102 42.93 14.34 7.12
N GLY A 1103 41.98 14.78 7.94
CA GLY A 1103 42.18 15.86 8.93
C GLY A 1103 42.10 17.28 8.37
N VAL A 1104 41.86 17.45 7.06
CA VAL A 1104 41.72 18.76 6.39
C VAL A 1104 40.42 18.85 5.59
N SER A 1105 40.12 17.81 4.81
CA SER A 1105 38.89 17.67 4.04
C SER A 1105 37.72 17.18 4.90
N ASP A 1106 36.52 17.60 4.53
CA ASP A 1106 35.25 17.22 5.14
C ASP A 1106 34.44 16.39 4.14
N TYR A 1107 34.11 15.14 4.47
CA TYR A 1107 33.44 14.24 3.53
C TYR A 1107 32.04 14.72 3.10
N SER A 1108 31.38 15.57 3.89
CA SER A 1108 30.10 16.18 3.50
C SER A 1108 30.21 17.31 2.46
N LYS A 1109 31.43 17.82 2.24
CA LYS A 1109 31.74 18.95 1.34
C LYS A 1109 32.64 18.56 0.17
N ASP A 1110 33.60 17.67 0.42
CA ASP A 1110 34.72 17.40 -0.49
C ASP A 1110 34.63 15.99 -1.11
N TRP A 1111 34.03 15.02 -0.41
CA TRP A 1111 33.87 13.66 -0.93
C TRP A 1111 32.60 13.54 -1.77
N PHE A 1112 32.73 13.43 -3.08
CA PHE A 1112 31.59 13.38 -4.00
C PHE A 1112 30.79 12.08 -3.83
N TYR A 1113 29.45 12.14 -3.82
CA TYR A 1113 28.58 11.00 -3.48
C TYR A 1113 28.70 9.75 -4.38
N ALA A 1114 29.22 9.87 -5.61
CA ALA A 1114 29.38 8.75 -6.55
C ALA A 1114 30.61 8.90 -7.46
N GLN A 1115 31.57 7.98 -7.35
CA GLN A 1115 32.70 7.90 -8.29
C GLN A 1115 32.20 7.35 -9.63
N VAL A 1116 32.21 8.18 -10.66
CA VAL A 1116 31.77 7.85 -12.02
C VAL A 1116 32.90 8.01 -13.04
N PRO A 1117 32.80 7.40 -14.25
CA PRO A 1117 33.78 7.58 -15.30
C PRO A 1117 33.71 9.00 -15.91
N ARG A 1118 34.89 9.59 -16.14
CA ARG A 1118 35.06 10.95 -16.68
C ARG A 1118 34.66 10.99 -18.15
N ASN A 1119 33.65 11.76 -18.53
CA ASN A 1119 33.30 11.97 -19.94
C ASN A 1119 34.35 12.87 -20.61
N ILE A 1120 34.90 12.47 -21.75
CA ILE A 1120 35.87 13.29 -22.51
C ILE A 1120 35.31 13.83 -23.83
N GLY A 1121 33.99 13.67 -24.07
CA GLY A 1121 33.31 14.03 -25.30
C GLY A 1121 32.93 12.81 -26.15
N ASN A 1122 32.03 13.01 -27.10
CA ASN A 1122 31.55 11.99 -28.07
C ASN A 1122 31.19 10.63 -27.43
N ASN A 1123 30.57 10.64 -26.23
CA ASN A 1123 30.24 9.45 -25.43
C ASN A 1123 31.44 8.51 -25.14
N THR A 1124 32.66 9.05 -25.14
CA THR A 1124 33.87 8.35 -24.69
C THR A 1124 34.13 8.70 -23.23
N PHE A 1125 34.41 7.70 -22.39
CA PHE A 1125 34.68 7.91 -20.96
C PHE A 1125 36.03 7.33 -20.56
N HIS A 1126 36.70 8.00 -19.61
CA HIS A 1126 37.96 7.57 -19.03
C HIS A 1126 37.76 7.02 -17.60
N PRO A 1127 38.61 6.09 -17.15
CA PRO A 1127 38.69 5.67 -15.75
C PRO A 1127 39.00 6.86 -14.83
N THR A 1128 38.39 6.94 -13.65
CA THR A 1128 38.71 7.96 -12.64
C THR A 1128 39.50 7.37 -11.48
N VAL A 1129 40.39 8.17 -10.88
CA VAL A 1129 41.29 7.78 -9.78
C VAL A 1129 41.19 8.80 -8.66
N TRP A 1130 40.52 8.44 -7.57
CA TRP A 1130 40.43 9.30 -6.40
C TRP A 1130 41.63 9.08 -5.47
N GLU A 1131 42.10 10.14 -4.82
CA GLU A 1131 43.22 10.10 -3.88
C GLU A 1131 42.72 10.35 -2.45
N ILE A 1132 43.10 9.50 -1.49
CA ILE A 1132 43.04 9.80 -0.05
C ILE A 1132 44.48 10.04 0.41
N LYS A 1133 44.78 11.28 0.79
CA LYS A 1133 46.06 11.72 1.35
C LYS A 1133 45.95 11.67 2.88
N PHE A 1134 46.88 11.01 3.55
CA PHE A 1134 46.88 10.85 5.01
C PHE A 1134 48.30 10.81 5.58
N HIS A 1135 48.45 11.14 6.86
CA HIS A 1135 49.73 11.15 7.55
C HIS A 1135 49.82 9.99 8.55
N LEU A 1136 50.96 9.30 8.58
CA LEU A 1136 51.32 8.33 9.61
C LEU A 1136 52.55 8.85 10.37
N PRO A 1137 52.45 9.16 11.67
CA PRO A 1137 53.59 9.67 12.44
C PRO A 1137 54.70 8.62 12.63
N PHE A 1138 54.38 7.34 12.45
CA PHE A 1138 55.28 6.20 12.33
C PHE A 1138 54.51 5.04 11.67
N VAL A 1139 55.22 4.10 11.04
CA VAL A 1139 54.64 2.87 10.50
C VAL A 1139 54.97 1.71 11.42
N MET A 1140 53.95 1.03 11.93
CA MET A 1140 54.11 -0.16 12.76
C MET A 1140 54.29 -1.38 11.86
N ARG A 1141 55.21 -2.29 12.22
CA ARG A 1141 55.36 -3.56 11.50
C ARG A 1141 54.14 -4.45 11.75
N GLY A 1142 53.53 -4.92 10.68
CA GLY A 1142 52.33 -5.75 10.71
C GLY A 1142 51.41 -5.47 9.52
N ILE A 1143 50.15 -5.90 9.65
CA ILE A 1143 49.11 -5.76 8.63
C ILE A 1143 48.11 -4.69 9.10
N TYR A 1144 48.04 -3.57 8.37
CA TYR A 1144 46.96 -2.60 8.51
C TYR A 1144 45.70 -3.17 7.85
N THR A 1145 44.51 -2.86 8.37
CA THR A 1145 43.24 -3.33 7.79
C THR A 1145 42.44 -2.15 7.24
N LEU A 1146 42.26 -2.11 5.92
CA LEU A 1146 41.35 -1.18 5.26
C LEU A 1146 39.95 -1.81 5.18
N ARG A 1147 38.98 -1.27 5.93
CA ARG A 1147 37.55 -1.51 5.71
C ARG A 1147 37.05 -0.64 4.58
N LEU A 1148 36.29 -1.24 3.68
CA LEU A 1148 35.74 -0.56 2.51
C LEU A 1148 34.31 -1.05 2.25
N ALA A 1149 33.33 -0.21 2.57
CA ALA A 1149 31.92 -0.41 2.28
C ALA A 1149 31.47 0.46 1.10
N LEU A 1150 30.65 -0.13 0.23
CA LEU A 1150 30.05 0.50 -0.94
C LEU A 1150 28.52 0.40 -0.85
N ALA A 1151 27.83 1.53 -0.87
CA ALA A 1151 26.38 1.60 -0.87
C ALA A 1151 25.77 1.06 -2.18
N SER A 1152 26.46 1.18 -3.32
CA SER A 1152 26.02 0.70 -4.64
C SER A 1152 27.21 0.50 -5.60
N ALA A 1153 27.04 -0.40 -6.57
CA ALA A 1153 27.94 -0.52 -7.72
C ALA A 1153 27.21 -0.90 -9.01
N THR A 1154 27.62 -0.31 -10.13
CA THR A 1154 27.03 -0.55 -11.46
C THR A 1154 28.10 -1.03 -12.45
N ARG A 1155 28.29 -2.34 -12.59
CA ARG A 1155 29.28 -2.97 -13.51
C ARG A 1155 30.69 -2.35 -13.41
N SER A 1156 31.10 -2.04 -12.19
CA SER A 1156 32.31 -1.30 -11.84
C SER A 1156 33.43 -2.25 -11.40
N ASN A 1157 34.68 -1.80 -11.50
CA ASN A 1157 35.82 -2.49 -10.87
C ASN A 1157 36.67 -1.45 -10.15
N LEU A 1158 36.74 -1.54 -8.82
CA LEU A 1158 37.56 -0.68 -7.99
C LEU A 1158 38.92 -1.35 -7.75
N MET A 1159 39.99 -0.62 -8.04
CA MET A 1159 41.36 -1.02 -7.73
C MET A 1159 41.96 -0.07 -6.70
N VAL A 1160 42.40 -0.61 -5.56
CA VAL A 1160 43.06 0.14 -4.48
C VAL A 1160 44.58 -0.01 -4.61
N ARG A 1161 45.31 1.08 -4.38
CA ARG A 1161 46.79 1.07 -4.26
C ARG A 1161 47.26 2.06 -3.21
N PHE A 1162 48.40 1.79 -2.58
CA PHE A 1162 49.09 2.73 -1.69
C PHE A 1162 50.40 3.19 -2.32
N ASN A 1163 50.69 4.50 -2.20
CA ASN A 1163 51.92 5.22 -2.55
C ASN A 1163 52.46 5.10 -4.00
N ASN A 1164 51.97 4.16 -4.79
CA ASN A 1164 52.31 3.94 -6.19
C ASN A 1164 51.01 3.74 -7.00
N PRO A 1165 50.55 4.74 -7.79
CA PRO A 1165 49.29 4.66 -8.55
C PRO A 1165 49.33 3.65 -9.71
N VAL A 1166 50.52 3.21 -10.12
CA VAL A 1166 50.73 2.30 -11.26
C VAL A 1166 51.15 0.88 -10.84
N ALA A 1167 51.09 0.54 -9.55
CA ALA A 1167 51.40 -0.80 -9.04
C ALA A 1167 50.64 -1.91 -9.79
N ARG A 1168 51.35 -3.01 -10.10
CA ARG A 1168 50.86 -4.19 -10.80
C ARG A 1168 51.34 -5.46 -10.07
N PRO A 1169 50.44 -6.30 -9.54
CA PRO A 1169 48.98 -6.10 -9.44
C PRO A 1169 48.60 -4.85 -8.61
N PRO A 1170 47.35 -4.37 -8.67
CA PRO A 1170 46.83 -3.50 -7.61
C PRO A 1170 46.87 -4.25 -6.26
N HIS A 1171 46.97 -3.52 -5.16
CA HIS A 1171 46.98 -4.09 -3.81
C HIS A 1171 45.64 -4.77 -3.47
N PHE A 1172 44.53 -4.19 -3.93
CA PHE A 1172 43.24 -4.85 -3.97
C PHE A 1172 42.48 -4.53 -5.25
N SER A 1173 41.62 -5.45 -5.71
CA SER A 1173 40.72 -5.24 -6.85
C SER A 1173 39.42 -6.00 -6.62
N THR A 1174 38.27 -5.32 -6.67
CA THR A 1174 36.95 -5.96 -6.53
C THR A 1174 36.66 -6.97 -7.65
N GLY A 1175 37.26 -6.76 -8.82
CA GLY A 1175 36.78 -7.37 -10.06
C GLY A 1175 35.54 -6.62 -10.55
N VAL A 1176 34.86 -7.12 -11.58
CA VAL A 1176 33.63 -6.48 -12.08
C VAL A 1176 32.47 -6.84 -11.17
N ILE A 1177 32.09 -5.90 -10.30
CA ILE A 1177 31.01 -6.01 -9.33
C ILE A 1177 29.82 -5.14 -9.72
N GLY A 1178 28.65 -5.46 -9.13
CA GLY A 1178 27.45 -4.65 -9.26
C GLY A 1178 26.67 -4.85 -10.56
N GLN A 1179 25.35 -5.01 -10.42
CA GLN A 1179 24.38 -4.91 -11.54
C GLN A 1179 23.23 -3.95 -11.22
N ASP A 1180 23.27 -3.27 -10.07
CA ASP A 1180 22.30 -2.22 -9.76
C ASP A 1180 22.52 -0.98 -10.62
N ASN A 1181 21.55 -0.07 -10.64
CA ASN A 1181 21.56 1.13 -11.46
C ASN A 1181 21.31 2.40 -10.63
N ALA A 1182 21.77 2.44 -9.36
CA ALA A 1182 21.45 3.53 -8.44
C ALA A 1182 21.90 4.92 -8.98
N VAL A 1183 23.12 5.01 -9.53
CA VAL A 1183 23.65 6.22 -10.18
C VAL A 1183 22.68 6.74 -11.26
N ALA A 1184 22.23 5.84 -12.14
CA ALA A 1184 21.35 6.16 -13.28
C ALA A 1184 19.90 6.46 -12.87
N ARG A 1185 19.49 6.10 -11.65
CA ARG A 1185 18.12 6.24 -11.13
C ARG A 1185 18.02 7.25 -9.97
N HIS A 1186 19.05 8.06 -9.79
CA HIS A 1186 19.14 9.08 -8.74
C HIS A 1186 18.90 8.48 -7.34
N GLY A 1187 19.63 7.39 -7.05
CA GLY A 1187 19.76 6.82 -5.70
C GLY A 1187 21.01 7.30 -4.99
N ILE A 1188 21.17 6.81 -3.77
CA ILE A 1188 22.37 6.90 -2.90
C ILE A 1188 22.76 5.52 -2.34
N HIS A 1189 22.00 4.47 -2.67
CA HIS A 1189 22.25 3.10 -2.26
C HIS A 1189 21.65 2.12 -3.27
N GLY A 1190 22.14 0.89 -3.27
CA GLY A 1190 21.77 -0.20 -4.17
C GLY A 1190 22.06 -1.56 -3.51
N LEU A 1191 22.80 -2.42 -4.21
CA LEU A 1191 23.35 -3.63 -3.58
C LEU A 1191 24.60 -3.24 -2.79
N TYR A 1192 24.62 -3.63 -1.51
CA TYR A 1192 25.71 -3.34 -0.59
C TYR A 1192 26.88 -4.32 -0.79
N TRP A 1193 28.10 -3.82 -0.60
CA TRP A 1193 29.35 -4.59 -0.63
C TRP A 1193 30.24 -4.12 0.50
N ALA A 1194 30.63 -5.01 1.41
CA ALA A 1194 31.68 -4.74 2.39
C ALA A 1194 32.91 -5.59 2.09
N TYR A 1195 34.09 -4.97 2.19
CA TYR A 1195 35.39 -5.61 2.04
C TYR A 1195 36.26 -5.31 3.27
N SER A 1196 37.05 -6.31 3.65
CA SER A 1196 38.17 -6.16 4.58
C SER A 1196 39.44 -6.45 3.79
N ILE A 1197 40.33 -5.47 3.72
CA ILE A 1197 41.51 -5.48 2.85
C ILE A 1197 42.76 -5.38 3.72
N GLU A 1198 43.61 -6.40 3.64
CA GLU A 1198 44.90 -6.42 4.32
C GLU A 1198 45.90 -5.53 3.57
N VAL A 1199 46.63 -4.71 4.32
CA VAL A 1199 47.58 -3.71 3.81
C VAL A 1199 48.90 -3.89 4.55
N GLU A 1200 49.86 -4.50 3.86
CA GLU A 1200 51.20 -4.73 4.39
C GLU A 1200 51.89 -3.42 4.79
N SER A 1201 52.46 -3.38 6.00
CA SER A 1201 53.22 -2.22 6.50
C SER A 1201 54.34 -1.75 5.55
N ASN A 1202 54.87 -2.61 4.68
CA ASN A 1202 55.91 -2.25 3.70
C ASN A 1202 55.41 -1.42 2.49
N VAL A 1203 54.10 -1.27 2.28
CA VAL A 1203 53.54 -0.39 1.22
C VAL A 1203 53.20 1.01 1.74
N LEU A 1204 53.31 1.21 3.05
CA LEU A 1204 53.12 2.46 3.77
C LEU A 1204 54.49 3.07 4.12
N VAL A 1205 54.54 4.38 4.32
CA VAL A 1205 55.74 5.13 4.71
C VAL A 1205 55.49 5.99 5.93
N GLU A 1206 56.53 6.31 6.69
CA GLU A 1206 56.46 7.33 7.72
C GLU A 1206 56.28 8.72 7.08
N GLY A 1207 55.39 9.54 7.65
CA GLY A 1207 54.96 10.79 7.06
C GLY A 1207 53.76 10.64 6.11
N SER A 1208 53.82 11.31 4.97
CA SER A 1208 52.68 11.47 4.05
C SER A 1208 52.49 10.26 3.12
N ASN A 1209 51.28 9.69 3.14
CA ASN A 1209 50.85 8.56 2.33
C ASN A 1209 49.70 8.96 1.40
N ILE A 1210 49.56 8.26 0.27
CA ILE A 1210 48.45 8.41 -0.68
C ILE A 1210 47.84 7.05 -1.00
N MET A 1211 46.55 6.89 -0.76
CA MET A 1211 45.76 5.76 -1.26
C MET A 1211 45.00 6.15 -2.52
N TYR A 1212 45.16 5.36 -3.58
CA TYR A 1212 44.54 5.57 -4.90
C TYR A 1212 43.36 4.60 -5.09
N LEU A 1213 42.17 5.16 -5.32
CA LEU A 1213 40.92 4.46 -5.57
C LEU A 1213 40.53 4.61 -7.04
N ARG A 1214 40.94 3.64 -7.87
CA ARG A 1214 40.68 3.68 -9.32
C ARG A 1214 39.45 2.87 -9.70
N GLN A 1215 38.39 3.53 -10.16
CA GLN A 1215 37.34 2.89 -10.95
C GLN A 1215 37.93 2.58 -12.34
N ALA A 1216 37.88 1.33 -12.79
CA ALA A 1216 38.56 0.84 -13.99
C ALA A 1216 37.63 0.42 -15.16
N LYS A 1217 36.33 0.72 -15.12
CA LYS A 1217 35.33 0.37 -16.14
C LYS A 1217 34.59 1.61 -16.64
N CYS A 1218 34.99 2.10 -17.81
CA CYS A 1218 34.59 3.38 -18.38
C CYS A 1218 33.90 3.27 -19.76
N THR A 1219 33.02 2.29 -19.94
CA THR A 1219 32.23 2.10 -21.18
C THR A 1219 30.82 2.71 -21.13
N SER A 1220 30.49 3.41 -20.03
CA SER A 1220 29.18 4.02 -19.78
C SER A 1220 29.30 5.12 -18.72
N PRO A 1221 28.53 6.22 -18.80
CA PRO A 1221 28.53 7.26 -17.77
C PRO A 1221 27.98 6.77 -16.41
N PHE A 1222 27.31 5.62 -16.42
CA PHE A 1222 26.67 5.03 -15.24
C PHE A 1222 27.51 3.94 -14.58
N GLN A 1223 28.70 3.62 -15.08
CA GLN A 1223 29.58 2.63 -14.43
C GLN A 1223 30.26 3.22 -13.18
N GLY A 1224 29.44 3.58 -12.19
CA GLY A 1224 29.87 4.23 -10.97
C GLY A 1224 29.94 3.31 -9.76
N ILE A 1225 30.39 3.92 -8.67
CA ILE A 1225 30.45 3.36 -7.32
C ILE A 1225 29.93 4.44 -6.38
N MET A 1226 29.03 4.07 -5.47
CA MET A 1226 28.70 4.88 -4.30
C MET A 1226 29.42 4.26 -3.11
N TYR A 1227 30.23 5.07 -2.43
CA TYR A 1227 30.86 4.67 -1.17
C TYR A 1227 29.82 4.72 -0.05
N ASP A 1228 30.09 3.99 1.03
CA ASP A 1228 29.36 4.06 2.29
C ASP A 1228 30.33 4.46 3.40
N TYR A 1229 31.34 3.63 3.64
CA TYR A 1229 32.31 3.90 4.69
C TYR A 1229 33.70 3.37 4.32
N ILE A 1230 34.73 4.15 4.64
CA ILE A 1230 36.12 3.75 4.46
C ILE A 1230 36.85 4.00 5.79
N ARG A 1231 37.49 2.97 6.35
CA ARG A 1231 38.29 3.09 7.57
C ARG A 1231 39.63 2.38 7.40
N LEU A 1232 40.72 3.03 7.76
CA LEU A 1232 42.02 2.38 7.94
C LEU A 1232 42.24 2.08 9.43
N GLU A 1233 42.44 0.81 9.75
CA GLU A 1233 42.84 0.31 11.07
C GLU A 1233 44.35 0.02 11.06
N ARG A 1234 45.06 0.42 12.12
CA ARG A 1234 46.46 0.02 12.34
C ARG A 1234 46.51 -1.33 13.09
N PRO A 1235 47.63 -2.09 13.01
CA PRO A 1235 47.82 -3.26 13.86
C PRO A 1235 47.59 -2.93 15.34
N GLU A 1236 47.20 -3.91 16.13
CA GLU A 1236 47.30 -3.83 17.58
C GLU A 1236 48.78 -3.90 18.02
N THR A 1237 49.07 -3.35 19.20
CA THR A 1237 50.43 -3.09 19.72
C THR A 1237 50.72 -3.87 20.98
#